data_AF-A0A971GT31-F1
#
_entry.id   AF-A0A971GT31-F1
#
_cell.length_a   1.000
_cell.length_b   1.000
_cell.length_c   1.000
_cell.angle_alpha   90.00
_cell.angle_beta   90.00
_cell.angle_gamma   90.00
#
_symmetry.space_group_name_H-M   'P 1'
#
loop_
_entity.id
_entity.type
_entity.pdbx_description
1 polymer ?
#
loop_
_entity_poly.entity_id
_entity_poly.type
_entity_poly.pdbx_seq_one_letter_code
_entity_poly.pdbx_strand_id
1 'polypeptide(L)'
;MNQTQPVEIASGIYWVGGISSNQGLQCNPYLLVDGTEAVLIDPGSILDFEAVWKNVCSLISPDRIRYVILHHQDPDLASSVPLFEKKGCRFELVTHWRTKTLVRYYGVVSDFYIINSHGNQLTLASGRTLSFLPAPYLHFPGAVMTYDARTQTLFSGDLFGAFSGEWALEASEDYMERMKSFHEHYMPSREVLQPVMESLLALPISLIAPQHGSLIRKDIRSHIKALRDLECGSFLHSIRKNLGSDKGYLIAGEAILKRYASLYGQADLRAILEELGLETDSDLPILSARDMGYQMWVHMAERMFVRKGEEWLIIAEPLVERLTREYDIPLPEIYATHLARSNSEIHRLTAENKTLTAAREQRNENLAGVEQTMTHSAVTGLYNFSFLRNYLRKAISEITAKAYETNPALIVLSLDQTERIKYRYGDKEVDEMFRNTALLLEGFRDEYQVYFKLPGSLFAGYIPHTAKERAVETAEEIRNAIASSQLFVEPVTASLGVVSLRELPPADLHSKNPSERFYEIALERVRLAKNNGKNRVSGSSDPDSVVSRCDILLVEPEDTSAEVIGTVLENMHYHVQRAVDGKEAQAMAEQCLPTLILSEVMLPKLDGFALRQRLLMRSETKNIPMLYMSHLKTEDSVRRAADLGVIHYLKKPLMLAEIQGIIRNLTDRGEES
;
A
#
# COMPACT_ATOMS: atom_id res chain seq x y z
N MET A 1 -12.35 8.73 -36.70
CA MET A 1 -11.18 9.46 -36.14
C MET A 1 -10.95 8.91 -34.74
N ASN A 2 -9.77 8.36 -34.45
CA ASN A 2 -9.46 7.83 -33.10
C ASN A 2 -9.34 9.00 -32.11
N GLN A 3 -10.44 9.36 -31.44
CA GLN A 3 -10.46 10.35 -30.36
C GLN A 3 -9.72 9.77 -29.15
N THR A 4 -8.43 10.08 -29.08
CA THR A 4 -7.51 9.71 -27.97
C THR A 4 -7.13 10.93 -27.13
N GLN A 5 -7.84 12.03 -27.32
CA GLN A 5 -7.63 13.32 -26.65
C GLN A 5 -8.90 13.75 -25.93
N PRO A 6 -8.78 14.49 -24.82
CA PRO A 6 -9.94 15.02 -24.11
C PRO A 6 -10.73 15.98 -25.00
N VAL A 7 -12.06 15.96 -24.83
CA VAL A 7 -12.99 16.82 -25.58
C VAL A 7 -13.77 17.67 -24.59
N GLU A 8 -13.76 19.00 -24.75
CA GLU A 8 -14.62 19.88 -23.94
C GLU A 8 -16.07 19.74 -24.41
N ILE A 9 -16.95 19.31 -23.49
CA ILE A 9 -18.36 19.02 -23.80
C ILE A 9 -19.31 20.11 -23.28
N ALA A 10 -18.88 20.89 -22.30
CA ALA A 10 -19.52 22.10 -21.81
C ALA A 10 -18.46 22.95 -21.10
N SER A 11 -18.77 24.20 -20.74
CA SER A 11 -17.77 25.11 -20.16
C SER A 11 -17.10 24.51 -18.91
N GLY A 12 -15.80 24.22 -19.05
CA GLY A 12 -14.98 23.59 -18.01
C GLY A 12 -15.29 22.11 -17.74
N ILE A 13 -16.07 21.44 -18.58
CA ILE A 13 -16.41 20.02 -18.47
C ILE A 13 -15.84 19.29 -19.68
N TYR A 14 -15.06 18.25 -19.42
CA TYR A 14 -14.34 17.49 -20.43
C TYR A 14 -14.74 16.01 -20.37
N TRP A 15 -14.95 15.39 -21.52
CA TRP A 15 -14.87 13.94 -21.64
C TRP A 15 -13.40 13.55 -21.69
N VAL A 16 -12.99 12.60 -20.83
CA VAL A 16 -11.59 12.19 -20.64
C VAL A 16 -11.38 10.70 -20.90
N GLY A 17 -12.36 10.02 -21.51
CA GLY A 17 -12.29 8.59 -21.85
C GLY A 17 -11.32 8.24 -22.97
N GLY A 18 -11.11 6.94 -23.17
CA GLY A 18 -10.41 6.38 -24.32
C GLY A 18 -11.30 5.42 -25.10
N ILE A 19 -11.08 5.30 -26.41
CA ILE A 19 -11.74 4.27 -27.23
C ILE A 19 -11.05 2.94 -26.94
N SER A 20 -11.71 2.07 -26.17
CA SER A 20 -11.21 0.72 -25.92
C SER A 20 -11.55 -0.20 -27.11
N SER A 21 -10.78 -1.27 -27.29
CA SER A 21 -11.06 -2.29 -28.31
C SER A 21 -12.22 -3.22 -27.95
N ASN A 22 -12.92 -3.00 -26.83
CA ASN A 22 -14.05 -3.81 -26.41
C ASN A 22 -15.28 -3.43 -27.22
N GLN A 23 -15.69 -4.35 -28.10
CA GLN A 23 -16.90 -4.25 -28.89
C GLN A 23 -18.12 -4.31 -27.95
N GLY A 24 -18.95 -3.25 -27.92
CA GLY A 24 -20.33 -3.30 -27.41
C GLY A 24 -20.73 -2.26 -26.35
N LEU A 25 -19.87 -1.90 -25.39
CA LEU A 25 -20.23 -1.02 -24.27
C LEU A 25 -19.08 -0.06 -23.88
N GLN A 26 -19.14 1.17 -24.39
CA GLN A 26 -18.16 2.23 -24.12
C GLN A 26 -18.41 2.88 -22.75
N CYS A 27 -17.35 3.18 -21.99
CA CYS A 27 -17.40 3.92 -20.73
C CYS A 27 -16.95 5.38 -20.91
N ASN A 28 -17.60 6.31 -20.23
CA ASN A 28 -17.40 7.75 -20.35
C ASN A 28 -17.06 8.41 -19.01
N PRO A 29 -15.77 8.51 -18.65
CA PRO A 29 -15.31 9.33 -17.54
C PRO A 29 -15.31 10.81 -17.94
N TYR A 30 -15.69 11.67 -16.99
CA TYR A 30 -15.74 13.12 -17.17
C TYR A 30 -14.89 13.86 -16.16
N LEU A 31 -14.32 14.99 -16.55
CA LEU A 31 -13.55 15.88 -15.68
C LEU A 31 -14.18 17.27 -15.70
N LEU A 32 -14.62 17.74 -14.55
CA LEU A 32 -15.03 19.12 -14.34
C LEU A 32 -13.84 19.89 -13.74
N VAL A 33 -13.38 20.92 -14.44
CA VAL A 33 -12.34 21.86 -14.00
C VAL A 33 -13.00 23.18 -13.63
N ASP A 34 -12.84 23.62 -12.38
CA ASP A 34 -13.46 24.82 -11.86
C ASP A 34 -12.43 25.68 -11.11
N GLY A 35 -11.77 26.57 -11.84
CA GLY A 35 -10.66 27.37 -11.31
C GLY A 35 -9.42 26.52 -11.03
N THR A 36 -9.06 26.37 -9.76
CA THR A 36 -7.84 25.64 -9.34
C THR A 36 -8.11 24.21 -8.89
N GLU A 37 -9.37 23.79 -8.80
CA GLU A 37 -9.75 22.43 -8.41
C GLU A 37 -10.49 21.70 -9.54
N ALA A 38 -10.47 20.37 -9.47
CA ALA A 38 -11.19 19.52 -10.39
C ALA A 38 -11.99 18.44 -9.66
N VAL A 39 -13.07 18.03 -10.33
CA VAL A 39 -13.93 16.90 -9.96
C VAL A 39 -13.88 15.87 -11.07
N LEU A 40 -13.39 14.68 -10.76
CA LEU A 40 -13.41 13.54 -11.69
C LEU A 40 -14.69 12.74 -11.43
N ILE A 41 -15.45 12.42 -12.48
CA ILE A 41 -16.76 11.78 -12.40
C ILE A 41 -16.66 10.44 -13.11
N ASP A 42 -17.03 9.36 -12.39
CA ASP A 42 -17.01 7.98 -12.88
C ASP A 42 -15.70 7.62 -13.59
N PRO A 43 -14.57 7.54 -12.87
CA PRO A 43 -13.20 7.51 -13.41
C PRO A 43 -12.89 6.31 -14.31
N GLY A 44 -13.78 5.32 -14.37
CA GLY A 44 -13.69 4.18 -15.28
C GLY A 44 -13.10 2.94 -14.63
N SER A 45 -12.89 1.91 -15.45
CA SER A 45 -12.39 0.63 -15.01
C SER A 45 -10.86 0.59 -14.93
N ILE A 46 -10.31 -0.46 -14.33
CA ILE A 46 -8.86 -0.76 -14.40
C ILE A 46 -8.38 -0.82 -15.87
N LEU A 47 -9.23 -1.24 -16.81
CA LEU A 47 -8.89 -1.37 -18.23
C LEU A 47 -8.73 0.00 -18.89
N ASP A 48 -9.50 1.00 -18.45
CA ASP A 48 -9.52 2.34 -19.04
C ASP A 48 -8.50 3.28 -18.39
N PHE A 49 -7.98 2.90 -17.23
CA PHE A 49 -7.17 3.76 -16.35
C PHE A 49 -6.05 4.52 -17.08
N GLU A 50 -5.24 3.86 -17.90
CA GLU A 50 -4.09 4.51 -18.55
C GLU A 50 -4.52 5.61 -19.54
N ALA A 51 -5.63 5.40 -20.26
CA ALA A 51 -6.16 6.40 -21.18
C ALA A 51 -6.75 7.59 -20.41
N VAL A 52 -7.55 7.32 -19.38
CA VAL A 52 -8.16 8.34 -18.53
C VAL A 52 -7.09 9.16 -17.80
N TRP A 53 -6.12 8.49 -17.19
CA TRP A 53 -5.00 9.11 -16.49
C TRP A 53 -4.25 10.10 -17.40
N LYS A 54 -3.90 9.66 -18.61
CA LYS A 54 -3.23 10.49 -19.60
C LYS A 54 -4.05 11.73 -19.97
N ASN A 55 -5.34 11.56 -20.23
CA ASN A 55 -6.23 12.67 -20.61
C ASN A 55 -6.42 13.66 -19.46
N VAL A 56 -6.62 13.18 -18.24
CA VAL A 56 -6.72 14.02 -17.04
C VAL A 56 -5.44 14.83 -16.83
N CYS A 57 -4.26 14.19 -16.89
CA CYS A 57 -2.97 14.86 -16.72
C CYS A 57 -2.68 15.90 -17.82
N SER A 58 -3.29 15.77 -19.00
CA SER A 58 -3.14 16.76 -20.08
C SER A 58 -3.96 18.04 -19.85
N LEU A 59 -4.97 17.99 -18.98
CA LEU A 59 -5.85 19.11 -18.67
C LEU A 59 -5.50 19.78 -17.34
N ILE A 60 -5.19 18.98 -16.31
CA ILE A 60 -4.92 19.47 -14.97
C ILE A 60 -3.89 18.60 -14.26
N SER A 61 -3.14 19.22 -13.34
CA SER A 61 -2.25 18.48 -12.44
C SER A 61 -3.06 17.59 -11.49
N PRO A 62 -2.73 16.29 -11.31
CA PRO A 62 -3.55 15.36 -10.51
C PRO A 62 -3.73 15.74 -9.03
N ASP A 63 -2.81 16.50 -8.45
CA ASP A 63 -2.94 17.06 -7.09
C ASP A 63 -4.10 18.05 -6.93
N ARG A 64 -4.63 18.56 -8.04
CA ARG A 64 -5.79 19.46 -8.06
C ARG A 64 -7.13 18.75 -8.17
N ILE A 65 -7.14 17.41 -8.31
CA ILE A 65 -8.37 16.62 -8.23
C ILE A 65 -8.80 16.59 -6.77
N ARG A 66 -9.81 17.38 -6.42
CA ARG A 66 -10.30 17.50 -5.04
C ARG A 66 -11.35 16.44 -4.71
N TYR A 67 -12.19 16.14 -5.68
CA TYR A 67 -13.30 15.21 -5.52
C TYR A 67 -13.32 14.18 -6.63
N VAL A 68 -13.71 12.95 -6.29
CA VAL A 68 -14.07 11.91 -7.25
C VAL A 68 -15.53 11.53 -6.98
N ILE A 69 -16.41 11.73 -7.96
CA ILE A 69 -17.82 11.34 -7.88
C ILE A 69 -17.98 9.92 -8.43
N LEU A 70 -18.70 9.07 -7.69
CA LEU A 70 -19.14 7.75 -8.14
C LEU A 70 -20.67 7.67 -8.09
N HIS A 71 -21.31 7.48 -9.24
CA HIS A 71 -22.76 7.36 -9.33
C HIS A 71 -23.30 6.04 -8.76
N HIS A 72 -22.55 4.93 -8.88
CA HIS A 72 -22.78 3.64 -8.20
C HIS A 72 -21.46 2.86 -8.03
N GLN A 73 -21.53 1.59 -7.66
CA GLN A 73 -20.37 0.77 -7.24
C GLN A 73 -19.70 -0.03 -8.35
N ASP A 74 -20.26 -0.06 -9.56
CA ASP A 74 -19.93 -1.11 -10.52
C ASP A 74 -18.48 -0.99 -11.01
N PRO A 75 -17.84 -2.13 -11.35
CA PRO A 75 -16.41 -2.17 -11.61
C PRO A 75 -15.99 -1.35 -12.83
N ASP A 76 -16.87 -1.16 -13.80
CA ASP A 76 -16.64 -0.41 -15.03
C ASP A 76 -16.46 1.10 -14.80
N LEU A 77 -16.92 1.64 -13.66
CA LEU A 77 -16.69 3.03 -13.28
C LEU A 77 -15.90 3.25 -11.99
N ALA A 78 -15.93 2.30 -11.04
CA ALA A 78 -15.33 2.48 -9.72
C ALA A 78 -13.94 1.83 -9.57
N SER A 79 -13.64 0.78 -10.34
CA SER A 79 -12.48 -0.07 -10.03
C SER A 79 -11.11 0.59 -10.25
N SER A 80 -11.03 1.69 -11.00
CA SER A 80 -9.79 2.44 -11.19
C SER A 80 -9.41 3.36 -10.04
N VAL A 81 -10.32 3.66 -9.09
CA VAL A 81 -10.09 4.61 -8.00
C VAL A 81 -8.80 4.34 -7.21
N PRO A 82 -8.49 3.09 -6.78
CA PRO A 82 -7.25 2.79 -6.07
C PRO A 82 -5.98 3.04 -6.89
N LEU A 83 -6.07 3.06 -8.22
CA LEU A 83 -4.93 3.36 -9.09
C LEU A 83 -4.61 4.86 -9.10
N PHE A 84 -5.63 5.72 -9.06
CA PHE A 84 -5.43 7.16 -8.86
C PHE A 84 -4.78 7.46 -7.50
N GLU A 85 -5.23 6.78 -6.43
CA GLU A 85 -4.63 6.89 -5.09
C GLU A 85 -3.15 6.45 -5.10
N LYS A 86 -2.83 5.33 -5.77
CA LYS A 86 -1.44 4.83 -5.92
C LYS A 86 -0.53 5.78 -6.71
N LYS A 87 -1.08 6.58 -7.63
CA LYS A 87 -0.34 7.64 -8.32
C LYS A 87 -0.13 8.90 -7.46
N GLY A 88 -0.60 8.89 -6.22
CA GLY A 88 -0.42 9.98 -5.26
C GLY A 88 -1.55 11.00 -5.23
N CYS A 89 -2.67 10.76 -5.93
CA CYS A 89 -3.83 11.65 -5.87
C CYS A 89 -4.47 11.61 -4.46
N ARG A 90 -4.92 12.76 -3.98
CA ARG A 90 -5.59 12.91 -2.68
C ARG A 90 -6.92 13.62 -2.90
N PHE A 91 -8.02 12.86 -2.88
CA PHE A 91 -9.37 13.36 -3.10
C PHE A 91 -10.35 12.76 -2.09
N GLU A 92 -11.50 13.42 -1.93
CA GLU A 92 -12.66 12.86 -1.24
C GLU A 92 -13.57 12.15 -2.26
N LEU A 93 -14.05 10.96 -1.90
CA LEU A 93 -14.98 10.18 -2.71
C LEU A 93 -16.42 10.58 -2.40
N VAL A 94 -17.06 11.21 -3.37
CA VAL A 94 -18.41 11.75 -3.28
C VAL A 94 -19.38 10.72 -3.82
N THR A 95 -20.19 10.13 -2.94
CA THR A 95 -21.13 9.07 -3.35
C THR A 95 -22.25 8.83 -2.34
N HIS A 96 -23.22 8.02 -2.72
CA HIS A 96 -24.30 7.54 -1.86
C HIS A 96 -23.79 6.55 -0.80
N TRP A 97 -24.41 6.51 0.39
CA TRP A 97 -23.94 5.66 1.50
C TRP A 97 -23.92 4.15 1.16
N ARG A 98 -24.86 3.70 0.32
CA ARG A 98 -24.91 2.31 -0.15
C ARG A 98 -23.73 1.98 -1.08
N THR A 99 -23.34 2.91 -1.95
CA THR A 99 -22.18 2.76 -2.85
C THR A 99 -20.89 2.62 -2.05
N LYS A 100 -20.69 3.47 -1.02
CA LYS A 100 -19.55 3.36 -0.07
C LYS A 100 -19.42 1.95 0.52
N THR A 101 -20.54 1.30 0.84
CA THR A 101 -20.53 -0.02 1.48
C THR A 101 -19.87 -1.09 0.61
N LEU A 102 -19.94 -0.92 -0.71
CA LEU A 102 -19.39 -1.86 -1.70
C LEU A 102 -18.03 -1.40 -2.22
N VAL A 103 -17.86 -0.11 -2.54
CA VAL A 103 -16.61 0.43 -3.12
C VAL A 103 -15.40 0.25 -2.20
N ARG A 104 -15.59 0.21 -0.88
CA ARG A 104 -14.50 -0.08 0.07
C ARG A 104 -13.75 -1.40 -0.22
N TYR A 105 -14.42 -2.37 -0.83
CA TYR A 105 -13.82 -3.67 -1.16
C TYR A 105 -12.85 -3.62 -2.34
N TYR A 106 -12.81 -2.51 -3.09
CA TYR A 106 -11.73 -2.27 -4.06
C TYR A 106 -10.40 -1.87 -3.40
N GLY A 107 -10.37 -1.70 -2.07
CA GLY A 107 -9.16 -1.28 -1.34
C GLY A 107 -8.94 0.24 -1.37
N VAL A 108 -10.01 1.00 -1.56
CA VAL A 108 -10.04 2.46 -1.49
C VAL A 108 -9.63 2.94 -0.10
N VAL A 109 -8.76 3.95 -0.05
CA VAL A 109 -8.27 4.56 1.20
C VAL A 109 -8.71 6.01 1.39
N SER A 110 -9.23 6.66 0.35
CA SER A 110 -9.77 8.01 0.40
C SER A 110 -10.95 8.16 1.35
N ASP A 111 -11.05 9.35 1.95
CA ASP A 111 -12.20 9.74 2.75
C ASP A 111 -13.48 9.82 1.89
N PHE A 112 -14.63 9.62 2.52
CA PHE A 112 -15.92 9.60 1.84
C PHE A 112 -16.76 10.83 2.20
N TYR A 113 -17.18 11.57 1.18
CA TYR A 113 -18.23 12.57 1.25
C TYR A 113 -19.59 11.89 0.94
N ILE A 114 -20.39 11.66 1.98
CA ILE A 114 -21.65 10.93 1.86
C ILE A 114 -22.80 11.90 1.56
N ILE A 115 -23.19 11.99 0.29
CA ILE A 115 -24.13 13.01 -0.22
C ILE A 115 -25.44 13.10 0.58
N ASN A 116 -25.93 11.96 1.12
CA ASN A 116 -27.15 11.91 1.92
C ASN A 116 -27.05 12.74 3.22
N SER A 117 -25.85 12.86 3.78
CA SER A 117 -25.57 13.66 4.98
C SER A 117 -25.31 15.13 4.65
N HIS A 118 -25.25 15.48 3.36
CA HIS A 118 -24.90 16.82 2.86
C HIS A 118 -26.01 17.41 1.97
N GLY A 119 -27.26 17.06 2.24
CA GLY A 119 -28.42 17.62 1.51
C GLY A 119 -28.41 17.32 0.02
N ASN A 120 -27.75 16.24 -0.40
CA ASN A 120 -27.54 15.85 -1.80
C ASN A 120 -26.91 16.97 -2.65
N GLN A 121 -25.97 17.72 -2.09
CA GLN A 121 -25.23 18.75 -2.81
C GLN A 121 -23.74 18.72 -2.49
N LEU A 122 -22.94 19.19 -3.44
CA LEU A 122 -21.52 19.49 -3.27
C LEU A 122 -21.27 20.91 -3.77
N THR A 123 -20.73 21.77 -2.92
CA THR A 123 -20.33 23.13 -3.29
C THR A 123 -18.82 23.19 -3.42
N LEU A 124 -18.37 23.59 -4.60
CA LEU A 124 -16.97 23.81 -4.94
C LEU A 124 -16.49 25.15 -4.34
N ALA A 125 -15.18 25.33 -4.21
CA ALA A 125 -14.53 26.53 -3.68
C ALA A 125 -14.90 27.81 -4.45
N SER A 126 -15.27 27.71 -5.73
CA SER A 126 -15.77 28.85 -6.52
C SER A 126 -17.19 29.29 -6.14
N GLY A 127 -17.92 28.47 -5.37
CA GLY A 127 -19.36 28.59 -5.13
C GLY A 127 -20.24 27.83 -6.13
N ARG A 128 -19.66 27.24 -7.19
CA ARG A 128 -20.39 26.34 -8.11
C ARG A 128 -20.92 25.14 -7.33
N THR A 129 -22.19 24.81 -7.52
CA THR A 129 -22.85 23.73 -6.78
C THR A 129 -23.32 22.63 -7.71
N LEU A 130 -22.97 21.39 -7.37
CA LEU A 130 -23.43 20.18 -8.01
C LEU A 130 -24.55 19.56 -7.17
N SER A 131 -25.69 19.24 -7.79
CA SER A 131 -26.83 18.61 -7.14
C SER A 131 -26.88 17.12 -7.48
N PHE A 132 -27.09 16.26 -6.48
CA PHE A 132 -27.21 14.82 -6.68
C PHE A 132 -28.69 14.42 -6.74
N LEU A 133 -29.11 13.93 -7.88
CA LEU A 133 -30.49 13.50 -8.13
C LEU A 133 -30.60 11.99 -7.89
N PRO A 134 -31.50 11.51 -7.01
CA PRO A 134 -31.61 10.09 -6.73
C PRO A 134 -32.20 9.33 -7.93
N ALA A 135 -31.60 8.19 -8.26
CA ALA A 135 -32.07 7.25 -9.28
C ALA A 135 -32.16 5.83 -8.68
N PRO A 136 -32.94 5.65 -7.60
CA PRO A 136 -32.91 4.40 -6.83
C PRO A 136 -33.36 3.23 -7.68
N TYR A 137 -32.59 2.14 -7.65
CA TYR A 137 -32.82 0.92 -8.43
C TYR A 137 -32.66 1.11 -9.94
N LEU A 138 -31.98 2.16 -10.41
CA LEU A 138 -31.69 2.40 -11.83
C LEU A 138 -30.18 2.38 -12.11
N HIS A 139 -29.51 1.21 -12.10
CA HIS A 139 -30.05 -0.12 -11.73
C HIS A 139 -29.75 -0.51 -10.26
N PHE A 140 -28.95 0.29 -9.54
CA PHE A 140 -28.56 0.03 -8.15
C PHE A 140 -29.46 0.76 -7.14
N PRO A 141 -29.84 0.17 -5.98
CA PRO A 141 -30.67 0.84 -4.97
C PRO A 141 -30.16 2.19 -4.46
N GLY A 142 -28.86 2.44 -4.54
CA GLY A 142 -28.22 3.70 -4.19
C GLY A 142 -27.69 4.51 -5.37
N ALA A 143 -28.11 4.22 -6.60
CA ALA A 143 -27.67 4.96 -7.77
C ALA A 143 -28.13 6.41 -7.72
N VAL A 144 -27.27 7.31 -8.18
CA VAL A 144 -27.50 8.76 -8.22
C VAL A 144 -26.98 9.33 -9.53
N MET A 145 -27.53 10.47 -9.94
CA MET A 145 -27.05 11.29 -11.05
C MET A 145 -26.50 12.61 -10.50
N THR A 146 -25.63 13.27 -11.24
CA THR A 146 -25.11 14.59 -10.89
C THR A 146 -25.61 15.65 -11.87
N TYR A 147 -26.21 16.72 -11.37
CA TYR A 147 -26.69 17.86 -12.16
C TYR A 147 -25.91 19.12 -11.83
N ASP A 148 -25.32 19.73 -12.85
CA ASP A 148 -24.65 21.02 -12.78
C ASP A 148 -25.54 22.11 -13.39
N ALA A 149 -26.18 22.90 -12.53
CA ALA A 149 -27.09 23.98 -12.95
C ALA A 149 -26.39 25.08 -13.76
N ARG A 150 -25.07 25.25 -13.57
CA ARG A 150 -24.28 26.29 -14.26
C ARG A 150 -24.22 26.04 -15.77
N THR A 151 -23.94 24.80 -16.17
CA THR A 151 -23.89 24.41 -17.59
C THR A 151 -25.16 23.73 -18.08
N GLN A 152 -26.09 23.42 -17.16
CA GLN A 152 -27.29 22.61 -17.42
C GLN A 152 -26.93 21.19 -17.91
N THR A 153 -25.80 20.67 -17.44
CA THR A 153 -25.31 19.32 -17.76
C THR A 153 -25.81 18.32 -16.73
N LEU A 154 -26.42 17.23 -17.21
CA LEU A 154 -26.78 16.07 -16.41
C LEU A 154 -25.77 14.95 -16.67
N PHE A 155 -24.97 14.58 -15.67
CA PHE A 155 -24.22 13.34 -15.67
C PHE A 155 -25.13 12.24 -15.15
N SER A 156 -25.61 11.38 -16.05
CA SER A 156 -26.74 10.50 -15.76
C SER A 156 -26.37 9.11 -15.27
N GLY A 157 -25.07 8.80 -15.11
CA GLY A 157 -24.62 7.42 -14.86
C GLY A 157 -25.11 6.51 -15.99
N ASP A 158 -25.64 5.33 -15.63
CA ASP A 158 -26.17 4.37 -16.61
C ASP A 158 -27.43 4.85 -17.33
N LEU A 159 -28.19 5.78 -16.75
CA LEU A 159 -29.38 6.31 -17.41
C LEU A 159 -28.97 7.05 -18.69
N PHE A 160 -29.78 6.89 -19.74
CA PHE A 160 -29.49 7.33 -21.11
C PHE A 160 -28.28 6.62 -21.77
N GLY A 161 -27.75 5.57 -21.14
CA GLY A 161 -26.78 4.65 -21.74
C GLY A 161 -27.34 3.86 -22.93
N ALA A 162 -26.45 3.42 -23.81
CA ALA A 162 -26.78 2.66 -25.01
C ALA A 162 -25.66 1.66 -25.38
N PHE A 163 -26.04 0.51 -25.92
CA PHE A 163 -25.09 -0.40 -26.59
C PHE A 163 -24.65 0.18 -27.93
N SER A 164 -23.39 -0.05 -28.32
CA SER A 164 -22.91 0.36 -29.65
C SER A 164 -21.80 -0.52 -30.20
N GLY A 165 -21.97 -0.98 -31.44
CA GLY A 165 -20.90 -1.63 -32.22
C GLY A 165 -19.93 -0.63 -32.87
N GLU A 166 -20.42 0.53 -33.30
CA GLU A 166 -19.63 1.66 -33.80
C GLU A 166 -19.94 2.90 -32.96
N TRP A 167 -19.09 3.19 -31.99
CA TRP A 167 -19.32 4.28 -31.04
C TRP A 167 -18.81 5.63 -31.58
N ALA A 168 -19.59 6.68 -31.32
CA ALA A 168 -19.21 8.08 -31.48
C ALA A 168 -19.61 8.88 -30.23
N LEU A 169 -18.85 9.93 -29.92
CA LEU A 169 -19.10 10.72 -28.71
C LEU A 169 -20.46 11.44 -28.72
N GLU A 170 -20.95 11.87 -29.87
CA GLU A 170 -22.25 12.55 -30.00
C GLU A 170 -23.32 11.57 -30.52
N ALA A 171 -24.52 11.63 -29.94
CA ALA A 171 -25.64 10.76 -30.30
C ALA A 171 -26.09 10.96 -31.76
N SER A 172 -26.23 9.85 -32.49
CA SER A 172 -26.82 9.78 -33.83
C SER A 172 -28.35 9.79 -33.78
N GLU A 173 -29.01 9.92 -34.94
CA GLU A 173 -30.48 9.93 -35.03
C GLU A 173 -31.12 8.62 -34.54
N ASP A 174 -30.43 7.48 -34.69
CA ASP A 174 -30.88 6.15 -34.26
C ASP A 174 -30.54 5.82 -32.79
N TYR A 175 -29.86 6.73 -32.07
CA TYR A 175 -29.43 6.52 -30.68
C TYR A 175 -30.58 6.15 -29.75
N MET A 176 -31.76 6.72 -29.98
CA MET A 176 -32.97 6.47 -29.19
C MET A 176 -33.30 4.98 -29.04
N GLU A 177 -33.20 4.19 -30.12
CA GLU A 177 -33.55 2.77 -30.07
C GLU A 177 -32.47 1.94 -29.37
N ARG A 178 -31.19 2.27 -29.59
CA ARG A 178 -30.05 1.67 -28.86
C ARG A 178 -30.13 1.94 -27.36
N MET A 179 -30.53 3.16 -27.00
CA MET A 179 -30.78 3.56 -25.61
C MET A 179 -31.91 2.74 -24.99
N LYS A 180 -33.06 2.60 -25.66
CA LYS A 180 -34.15 1.75 -25.16
C LYS A 180 -33.70 0.30 -24.96
N SER A 181 -32.97 -0.26 -25.94
CA SER A 181 -32.44 -1.62 -25.83
C SER A 181 -31.58 -1.81 -24.59
N PHE A 182 -30.67 -0.87 -24.29
CA PHE A 182 -29.87 -0.91 -23.05
C PHE A 182 -30.76 -0.91 -21.79
N HIS A 183 -31.73 0.01 -21.72
CA HIS A 183 -32.58 0.14 -20.53
C HIS A 183 -33.53 -1.05 -20.35
N GLU A 184 -33.95 -1.70 -21.43
CA GLU A 184 -34.75 -2.93 -21.35
C GLU A 184 -34.01 -4.09 -20.65
N HIS A 185 -32.67 -4.11 -20.71
CA HIS A 185 -31.84 -5.13 -20.05
C HIS A 185 -31.51 -4.79 -18.60
N TYR A 186 -31.17 -3.53 -18.32
CA TYR A 186 -30.65 -3.13 -17.01
C TYR A 186 -31.72 -2.62 -16.04
N MET A 187 -32.79 -2.00 -16.54
CA MET A 187 -33.75 -1.30 -15.67
C MET A 187 -34.86 -2.24 -15.20
N PRO A 188 -35.19 -2.22 -13.90
CA PRO A 188 -36.02 -3.25 -13.28
C PRO A 188 -37.50 -3.15 -13.63
N SER A 189 -38.02 -1.95 -13.94
CA SER A 189 -39.41 -1.72 -14.35
C SER A 189 -39.65 -0.28 -14.81
N ARG A 190 -40.72 -0.09 -15.58
CA ARG A 190 -41.25 1.23 -15.93
C ARG A 190 -41.64 2.03 -14.69
N GLU A 191 -42.25 1.39 -13.69
CA GLU A 191 -42.75 2.03 -12.47
C GLU A 191 -41.64 2.68 -11.65
N VAL A 192 -40.40 2.18 -11.77
CA VAL A 192 -39.22 2.77 -11.15
C VAL A 192 -38.60 3.87 -12.03
N LEU A 193 -38.58 3.68 -13.36
CA LEU A 193 -38.05 4.68 -14.31
C LEU A 193 -38.90 5.94 -14.36
N GLN A 194 -40.23 5.80 -14.43
CA GLN A 194 -41.15 6.89 -14.72
C GLN A 194 -41.02 8.07 -13.74
N PRO A 195 -41.04 7.89 -12.41
CA PRO A 195 -40.91 9.01 -11.47
C PRO A 195 -39.59 9.76 -11.60
N VAL A 196 -38.49 9.05 -11.89
CA VAL A 196 -37.17 9.66 -12.08
C VAL A 196 -37.17 10.49 -13.36
N MET A 197 -37.69 9.96 -14.47
CA MET A 197 -37.79 10.70 -15.73
C MET A 197 -38.72 11.92 -15.65
N GLU A 198 -39.84 11.82 -14.90
CA GLU A 198 -40.73 12.95 -14.64
C GLU A 198 -40.01 14.08 -13.88
N SER A 199 -39.16 13.74 -12.92
CA SER A 199 -38.34 14.73 -12.20
C SER A 199 -37.36 15.45 -13.15
N LEU A 200 -36.76 14.73 -14.11
CA LEU A 200 -35.83 15.32 -15.08
C LEU A 200 -36.53 16.26 -16.08
N LEU A 201 -37.80 16.01 -16.42
CA LEU A 201 -38.57 16.88 -17.32
C LEU A 201 -38.83 18.28 -16.75
N ALA A 202 -38.73 18.44 -15.43
CA ALA A 202 -38.88 19.70 -14.71
C ALA A 202 -37.58 20.54 -14.67
N LEU A 203 -36.43 19.94 -15.01
CA LEU A 203 -35.13 20.61 -14.97
C LEU A 203 -34.76 21.21 -16.34
N PRO A 204 -34.08 22.37 -16.35
CA PRO A 204 -33.48 22.88 -17.58
C PRO A 204 -32.20 22.08 -17.87
N ILE A 205 -32.25 21.19 -18.86
CA ILE A 205 -31.12 20.33 -19.26
C ILE A 205 -30.73 20.68 -20.70
N SER A 206 -29.46 21.02 -20.92
CA SER A 206 -28.88 21.36 -22.23
C SER A 206 -27.99 20.24 -22.78
N LEU A 207 -27.52 19.34 -21.90
CA LEU A 207 -26.66 18.21 -22.22
C LEU A 207 -26.95 17.06 -21.25
N ILE A 208 -27.17 15.86 -21.78
CA ILE A 208 -27.09 14.61 -21.01
C ILE A 208 -25.77 13.93 -21.36
N ALA A 209 -25.00 13.60 -20.33
CA ALA A 209 -23.68 12.97 -20.39
C ALA A 209 -23.75 11.61 -19.66
N PRO A 210 -24.12 10.53 -20.37
CA PRO A 210 -24.26 9.21 -19.79
C PRO A 210 -22.91 8.50 -19.63
N GLN A 211 -22.77 7.67 -18.60
CA GLN A 211 -21.55 6.89 -18.36
C GLN A 211 -21.34 5.84 -19.47
N HIS A 212 -22.41 5.38 -20.11
CA HIS A 212 -22.35 4.55 -21.33
C HIS A 212 -22.95 5.26 -22.55
N GLY A 213 -22.52 4.89 -23.75
CA GLY A 213 -23.10 5.44 -24.99
C GLY A 213 -22.63 6.87 -25.29
N SER A 214 -23.52 7.71 -25.81
CA SER A 214 -23.16 8.99 -26.46
C SER A 214 -23.82 10.19 -25.79
N LEU A 215 -23.21 11.36 -25.93
CA LEU A 215 -23.73 12.64 -25.46
C LEU A 215 -25.02 13.02 -26.19
N ILE A 216 -26.03 13.48 -25.45
CA ILE A 216 -27.33 13.89 -26.01
C ILE A 216 -27.49 15.39 -25.85
N ARG A 217 -27.47 16.11 -26.97
CA ARG A 217 -27.71 17.57 -27.05
C ARG A 217 -28.99 17.96 -27.76
N LYS A 218 -29.48 17.09 -28.64
CA LYS A 218 -30.69 17.29 -29.43
C LYS A 218 -31.82 16.46 -28.85
N ASP A 219 -33.04 16.97 -28.96
CA ASP A 219 -34.26 16.24 -28.58
C ASP A 219 -34.22 15.65 -27.16
N ILE A 220 -33.56 16.33 -26.22
CA ILE A 220 -33.37 15.88 -24.83
C ILE A 220 -34.70 15.49 -24.18
N ARG A 221 -35.72 16.34 -24.30
CA ARG A 221 -37.06 16.05 -23.77
C ARG A 221 -37.69 14.81 -24.39
N SER A 222 -37.40 14.50 -25.65
CA SER A 222 -37.90 13.30 -26.33
C SER A 222 -37.22 12.05 -25.79
N HIS A 223 -35.90 12.09 -25.52
CA HIS A 223 -35.17 10.98 -24.91
C HIS A 223 -35.68 10.70 -23.49
N ILE A 224 -35.89 11.74 -22.67
CA ILE A 224 -36.46 11.59 -21.32
C ILE A 224 -37.85 10.98 -21.38
N LYS A 225 -38.72 11.44 -22.29
CA LYS A 225 -40.06 10.85 -22.48
C LYS A 225 -40.00 9.40 -22.95
N ALA A 226 -39.05 9.06 -23.83
CA ALA A 226 -38.90 7.71 -24.33
C ALA A 226 -38.56 6.73 -23.19
N LEU A 227 -37.68 7.10 -22.26
CA LEU A 227 -37.40 6.28 -21.07
C LEU A 227 -38.53 6.30 -20.05
N ARG A 228 -39.24 7.43 -19.88
CA ARG A 228 -40.41 7.54 -19.00
C ARG A 228 -41.51 6.55 -19.40
N ASP A 229 -41.71 6.40 -20.70
CA ASP A 229 -42.77 5.57 -21.29
C ASP A 229 -42.26 4.17 -21.68
N LEU A 230 -41.01 3.83 -21.33
CA LEU A 230 -40.40 2.55 -21.68
C LEU A 230 -40.94 1.43 -20.78
N GLU A 231 -41.55 0.44 -21.41
CA GLU A 231 -41.90 -0.83 -20.77
C GLU A 231 -40.65 -1.73 -20.71
N CYS A 232 -40.10 -1.97 -19.52
CA CYS A 232 -38.90 -2.78 -19.31
C CYS A 232 -38.94 -3.64 -18.04
N GLY A 233 -37.96 -4.53 -17.88
CA GLY A 233 -37.68 -5.25 -16.65
C GLY A 233 -38.54 -6.49 -16.39
N SER A 234 -38.23 -7.22 -15.32
CA SER A 234 -38.84 -8.55 -15.05
C SER A 234 -40.29 -8.50 -14.55
N PHE A 235 -40.79 -7.32 -14.16
CA PHE A 235 -42.15 -7.13 -13.61
C PHE A 235 -43.18 -6.65 -14.64
N LEU A 236 -42.86 -6.71 -15.93
CA LEU A 236 -43.79 -6.41 -17.03
C LEU A 236 -45.13 -7.14 -16.82
N HIS A 237 -46.15 -6.41 -16.37
CA HIS A 237 -47.52 -6.87 -16.44
C HIS A 237 -47.95 -6.75 -17.90
N SER A 238 -47.96 -7.86 -18.64
CA SER A 238 -48.41 -7.82 -20.02
C SER A 238 -49.89 -7.41 -20.08
N ILE A 239 -50.15 -6.18 -20.54
CA ILE A 239 -51.48 -5.78 -20.98
C ILE A 239 -51.72 -6.55 -22.28
N ARG A 240 -52.42 -7.69 -22.19
CA ARG A 240 -52.74 -8.52 -23.37
C ARG A 240 -53.45 -7.66 -24.42
N LYS A 241 -52.83 -7.50 -25.59
CA LYS A 241 -53.48 -6.89 -26.76
C LYS A 241 -54.17 -8.01 -27.53
N ASN A 242 -55.50 -8.09 -27.44
CA ASN A 242 -56.32 -9.01 -28.25
C ASN A 242 -56.35 -8.53 -29.72
N LEU A 243 -55.25 -8.71 -30.44
CA LEU A 243 -55.19 -8.68 -31.90
C LEU A 243 -55.07 -10.14 -32.33
N GLY A 244 -55.86 -10.57 -33.33
CA GLY A 244 -55.80 -11.97 -33.82
C GLY A 244 -54.36 -12.42 -34.11
N SER A 245 -54.04 -13.69 -33.81
CA SER A 245 -52.69 -14.28 -33.75
C SER A 245 -51.75 -13.82 -34.86
N ASP A 246 -52.23 -13.76 -36.10
CA ASP A 246 -51.42 -13.48 -37.29
C ASP A 246 -50.92 -12.03 -37.35
N LYS A 247 -51.67 -11.07 -36.78
CA LYS A 247 -51.20 -9.67 -36.66
C LYS A 247 -50.16 -9.51 -35.57
N GLY A 248 -50.19 -10.35 -34.54
CA GLY A 248 -49.21 -10.35 -33.45
C GLY A 248 -47.82 -10.71 -33.93
N TYR A 249 -47.69 -11.76 -34.75
CA TYR A 249 -46.42 -12.18 -35.33
C TYR A 249 -45.82 -11.12 -36.26
N LEU A 250 -46.63 -10.45 -37.08
CA LEU A 250 -46.15 -9.38 -37.96
C LEU A 250 -45.61 -8.18 -37.18
N ILE A 251 -46.37 -7.68 -36.21
CA ILE A 251 -45.94 -6.54 -35.37
C ILE A 251 -44.68 -6.90 -34.58
N ALA A 252 -44.61 -8.13 -34.06
CA ALA A 252 -43.43 -8.61 -33.36
C ALA A 252 -42.21 -8.71 -34.29
N GLY A 253 -42.42 -9.22 -35.51
CA GLY A 253 -41.40 -9.28 -36.56
C GLY A 253 -40.83 -7.91 -36.91
N GLU A 254 -41.69 -6.94 -37.21
CA GLU A 254 -41.28 -5.57 -37.54
C GLU A 254 -40.52 -4.89 -36.41
N ALA A 255 -40.96 -5.06 -35.16
CA ALA A 255 -40.29 -4.50 -34.00
C ALA A 255 -38.86 -5.05 -33.84
N ILE A 256 -38.68 -6.36 -34.04
CA ILE A 256 -37.37 -7.01 -34.00
C ILE A 256 -36.48 -6.53 -35.16
N LEU A 257 -37.02 -6.46 -36.38
CA LEU A 257 -36.27 -5.99 -37.56
C LEU A 257 -35.78 -4.56 -37.38
N LYS A 258 -36.63 -3.66 -36.86
CA LYS A 258 -36.25 -2.28 -36.54
C LYS A 258 -35.14 -2.21 -35.51
N ARG A 259 -35.20 -3.05 -34.47
CA ARG A 259 -34.16 -3.12 -33.45
C ARG A 259 -32.81 -3.52 -34.04
N TYR A 260 -32.77 -4.62 -34.79
CA TYR A 260 -31.53 -5.05 -35.42
C TYR A 260 -31.01 -4.03 -36.43
N ALA A 261 -31.90 -3.38 -37.18
CA ALA A 261 -31.51 -2.36 -38.15
C ALA A 261 -30.84 -1.15 -37.49
N SER A 262 -31.31 -0.75 -36.31
CA SER A 262 -30.69 0.32 -35.52
C SER A 262 -29.33 -0.10 -34.95
N LEU A 263 -29.15 -1.36 -34.55
CA LEU A 263 -27.92 -1.82 -33.91
C LEU A 263 -26.81 -2.17 -34.90
N TYR A 264 -27.18 -2.77 -36.04
CA TYR A 264 -26.23 -3.40 -36.97
C TYR A 264 -26.32 -2.88 -38.40
N GLY A 265 -27.25 -1.96 -38.70
CA GLY A 265 -27.45 -1.39 -40.02
C GLY A 265 -28.29 -2.27 -40.96
N GLN A 266 -28.87 -1.66 -42.00
CA GLN A 266 -29.85 -2.33 -42.88
C GLN A 266 -29.24 -3.35 -43.86
N ALA A 267 -27.94 -3.24 -44.19
CA ALA A 267 -27.32 -4.07 -45.23
C ALA A 267 -27.29 -5.56 -44.85
N ASP A 268 -26.93 -5.86 -43.60
CA ASP A 268 -26.91 -7.23 -43.07
C ASP A 268 -28.33 -7.83 -42.96
N LEU A 269 -29.32 -7.00 -42.63
CA LEU A 269 -30.72 -7.43 -42.55
C LEU A 269 -31.34 -7.74 -43.90
N ARG A 270 -31.03 -6.97 -44.95
CA ARG A 270 -31.62 -7.20 -46.28
C ARG A 270 -31.28 -8.58 -46.83
N ALA A 271 -30.06 -9.07 -46.62
CA ALA A 271 -29.68 -10.43 -47.01
C ALA A 271 -30.50 -11.51 -46.27
N ILE A 272 -30.79 -11.29 -44.98
CA ILE A 272 -31.60 -12.19 -44.16
C ILE A 272 -33.08 -12.15 -44.61
N LEU A 273 -33.59 -10.96 -44.91
CA LEU A 273 -34.96 -10.73 -45.38
C LEU A 273 -35.22 -11.35 -46.76
N GLU A 274 -34.25 -11.23 -47.68
CA GLU A 274 -34.29 -11.87 -49.00
C GLU A 274 -34.32 -13.41 -48.89
N GLU A 275 -33.51 -14.00 -48.00
CA GLU A 275 -33.51 -15.45 -47.74
C GLU A 275 -34.84 -15.96 -47.14
N LEU A 276 -35.53 -15.12 -46.36
CA LEU A 276 -36.84 -15.41 -45.78
C LEU A 276 -38.00 -15.17 -46.76
N GLY A 277 -37.75 -14.55 -47.91
CA GLY A 277 -38.78 -14.16 -48.87
C GLY A 277 -39.73 -13.09 -48.33
N LEU A 278 -39.23 -12.22 -47.44
CA LEU A 278 -39.97 -11.09 -46.88
C LEU A 278 -39.71 -9.83 -47.71
N GLU A 279 -40.77 -9.27 -48.30
CA GLU A 279 -40.67 -7.97 -48.96
C GLU A 279 -40.84 -6.86 -47.93
N THR A 280 -39.88 -5.95 -47.84
CA THR A 280 -39.92 -4.81 -46.90
C THR A 280 -39.69 -3.47 -47.60
N ASP A 281 -40.32 -2.40 -47.14
CA ASP A 281 -40.01 -1.03 -47.61
C ASP A 281 -38.70 -0.49 -46.98
N SER A 282 -38.30 0.70 -47.39
CA SER A 282 -37.18 1.52 -46.90
C SER A 282 -37.12 1.70 -45.37
N ASP A 283 -38.27 1.75 -44.69
CA ASP A 283 -38.40 1.82 -43.22
C ASP A 283 -38.56 0.45 -42.53
N LEU A 284 -38.35 -0.64 -43.29
CA LEU A 284 -38.53 -2.04 -42.87
C LEU A 284 -39.94 -2.51 -42.42
N PRO A 285 -41.08 -1.93 -42.89
CA PRO A 285 -42.38 -2.58 -42.70
C PRO A 285 -42.48 -3.85 -43.56
N ILE A 286 -43.08 -4.93 -43.05
CA ILE A 286 -43.27 -6.18 -43.79
C ILE A 286 -44.46 -6.00 -44.75
N LEU A 287 -44.18 -5.88 -46.04
CA LEU A 287 -45.17 -5.60 -47.09
C LEU A 287 -45.88 -6.88 -47.56
N SER A 288 -45.12 -7.97 -47.72
CA SER A 288 -45.65 -9.29 -48.09
C SER A 288 -44.71 -10.41 -47.63
N ALA A 289 -45.29 -11.56 -47.27
CA ALA A 289 -44.56 -12.76 -46.85
C ALA A 289 -45.31 -14.02 -47.32
N ARG A 290 -44.59 -15.13 -47.54
CA ARG A 290 -45.20 -16.45 -47.85
C ARG A 290 -46.00 -17.02 -46.68
N ASP A 291 -45.59 -16.70 -45.45
CA ASP A 291 -46.26 -17.02 -44.19
C ASP A 291 -46.09 -15.81 -43.27
N MET A 292 -47.13 -15.41 -42.54
CA MET A 292 -47.15 -14.25 -41.64
C MET A 292 -47.43 -14.68 -40.19
N GLY A 293 -47.44 -15.98 -39.91
CA GLY A 293 -47.75 -16.58 -38.61
C GLY A 293 -46.53 -17.16 -37.90
N TYR A 294 -46.76 -18.22 -37.13
CA TYR A 294 -45.73 -18.85 -36.30
C TYR A 294 -44.47 -19.30 -37.06
N GLN A 295 -44.60 -19.79 -38.30
CA GLN A 295 -43.43 -20.25 -39.05
C GLN A 295 -42.52 -19.09 -39.42
N MET A 296 -43.06 -17.94 -39.87
CA MET A 296 -42.26 -16.73 -40.12
C MET A 296 -41.47 -16.34 -38.87
N TRP A 297 -42.14 -16.33 -37.72
CA TRP A 297 -41.57 -15.97 -36.43
C TRP A 297 -40.39 -16.86 -36.03
N VAL A 298 -40.54 -18.18 -36.19
CA VAL A 298 -39.46 -19.15 -35.90
C VAL A 298 -38.32 -19.03 -36.90
N HIS A 299 -38.62 -19.01 -38.20
CA HIS A 299 -37.59 -18.96 -39.25
C HIS A 299 -36.78 -17.67 -39.17
N MET A 300 -37.41 -16.55 -38.81
CA MET A 300 -36.73 -15.28 -38.62
C MET A 300 -35.69 -15.38 -37.48
N ALA A 301 -36.08 -15.92 -36.33
CA ALA A 301 -35.17 -16.13 -35.21
C ALA A 301 -34.01 -17.11 -35.55
N GLU A 302 -34.30 -18.20 -36.25
CA GLU A 302 -33.31 -19.18 -36.68
C GLU A 302 -32.30 -18.59 -37.67
N ARG A 303 -32.76 -17.82 -38.66
CA ARG A 303 -31.88 -17.21 -39.66
C ARG A 303 -30.99 -16.13 -39.07
N MET A 304 -31.53 -15.33 -38.15
CA MET A 304 -30.74 -14.35 -37.40
C MET A 304 -29.62 -15.03 -36.62
N PHE A 305 -29.92 -16.13 -35.92
CA PHE A 305 -28.91 -16.93 -35.21
C PHE A 305 -27.86 -17.54 -36.16
N VAL A 306 -28.27 -18.17 -37.27
CA VAL A 306 -27.33 -18.82 -38.20
C VAL A 306 -26.35 -17.81 -38.81
N ARG A 307 -26.80 -16.59 -39.10
CA ARG A 307 -25.98 -15.57 -39.74
C ARG A 307 -25.04 -14.84 -38.80
N LYS A 308 -25.48 -14.55 -37.58
CA LYS A 308 -24.79 -13.62 -36.67
C LYS A 308 -24.50 -14.19 -35.27
N GLY A 309 -24.97 -15.41 -35.00
CA GLY A 309 -24.68 -16.14 -33.77
C GLY A 309 -25.53 -15.72 -32.58
N GLU A 310 -25.05 -16.07 -31.39
CA GLU A 310 -25.74 -15.91 -30.11
C GLU A 310 -25.95 -14.45 -29.69
N GLU A 311 -25.01 -13.56 -30.06
CA GLU A 311 -25.04 -12.14 -29.69
C GLU A 311 -26.34 -11.45 -30.10
N TRP A 312 -26.84 -11.75 -31.31
CA TRP A 312 -28.08 -11.16 -31.81
C TRP A 312 -29.29 -11.66 -31.03
N LEU A 313 -29.33 -12.96 -30.70
CA LEU A 313 -30.41 -13.52 -29.89
C LEU A 313 -30.47 -12.83 -28.52
N ILE A 314 -29.34 -12.69 -27.84
CA ILE A 314 -29.27 -12.07 -26.50
C ILE A 314 -29.83 -10.64 -26.53
N ILE A 315 -29.46 -9.83 -27.52
CA ILE A 315 -29.89 -8.42 -27.56
C ILE A 315 -31.39 -8.27 -27.86
N ALA A 316 -31.97 -9.17 -28.66
CA ALA A 316 -33.40 -9.15 -28.96
C ALA A 316 -34.25 -9.88 -27.91
N GLU A 317 -33.65 -10.70 -27.04
CA GLU A 317 -34.36 -11.59 -26.11
C GLU A 317 -35.40 -10.85 -25.24
N PRO A 318 -35.10 -9.74 -24.55
CA PRO A 318 -36.11 -9.06 -23.73
C PRO A 318 -37.30 -8.53 -24.55
N LEU A 319 -37.04 -8.08 -25.78
CA LEU A 319 -38.08 -7.64 -26.70
C LEU A 319 -38.93 -8.82 -27.17
N VAL A 320 -38.31 -9.94 -27.54
CA VAL A 320 -38.98 -11.16 -27.95
C VAL A 320 -39.87 -11.68 -26.81
N GLU A 321 -39.35 -11.74 -25.59
CA GLU A 321 -40.12 -12.14 -24.41
C GLU A 321 -41.31 -11.20 -24.13
N ARG A 322 -41.10 -9.88 -24.26
CA ARG A 322 -42.17 -8.91 -24.08
C ARG A 322 -43.25 -9.07 -25.14
N LEU A 323 -42.88 -9.13 -26.42
CA LEU A 323 -43.80 -9.24 -27.55
C LEU A 323 -44.58 -10.57 -27.51
N THR A 324 -43.92 -11.67 -27.14
CA THR A 324 -44.57 -12.98 -26.96
C THR A 324 -45.64 -12.94 -25.88
N ARG A 325 -45.37 -12.29 -24.74
CA ARG A 325 -46.37 -12.08 -23.67
C ARG A 325 -47.45 -11.06 -24.03
N GLU A 326 -47.11 -10.00 -24.76
CA GLU A 326 -48.02 -8.90 -25.15
C GLU A 326 -49.06 -9.34 -26.17
N TYR A 327 -48.65 -10.15 -27.15
CA TYR A 327 -49.49 -10.64 -28.26
C TYR A 327 -49.93 -12.10 -28.13
N ASP A 328 -49.60 -12.77 -27.01
CA ASP A 328 -49.95 -14.18 -26.75
C ASP A 328 -49.44 -15.14 -27.85
N ILE A 329 -48.22 -14.90 -28.33
CA ILE A 329 -47.54 -15.74 -29.34
C ILE A 329 -46.43 -16.58 -28.67
N PRO A 330 -46.18 -17.82 -29.11
CA PRO A 330 -45.16 -18.70 -28.54
C PRO A 330 -43.73 -18.17 -28.77
N LEU A 331 -42.86 -18.36 -27.78
CA LEU A 331 -41.44 -18.07 -27.88
C LEU A 331 -40.77 -19.03 -28.89
N PRO A 332 -39.94 -18.55 -29.84
CA PRO A 332 -39.24 -19.46 -30.76
C PRO A 332 -38.30 -20.41 -30.01
N GLU A 333 -38.26 -21.67 -30.42
CA GLU A 333 -37.51 -22.74 -29.74
C GLU A 333 -36.01 -22.46 -29.61
N ILE A 334 -35.46 -21.66 -30.54
CA ILE A 334 -34.05 -21.27 -30.52
C ILE A 334 -33.69 -20.39 -29.32
N TYR A 335 -34.60 -19.52 -28.86
CA TYR A 335 -34.40 -18.73 -27.64
C TYR A 335 -34.44 -19.64 -26.40
N ALA A 336 -35.37 -20.59 -26.34
CA ALA A 336 -35.46 -21.55 -25.24
C ALA A 336 -34.23 -22.49 -25.16
N THR A 337 -33.71 -22.93 -26.31
CA THR A 337 -32.53 -23.81 -26.38
C THR A 337 -31.24 -23.06 -26.06
N HIS A 338 -31.10 -21.81 -26.53
CA HIS A 338 -29.95 -20.97 -26.22
C HIS A 338 -29.88 -20.67 -24.71
N LEU A 339 -30.99 -20.33 -24.06
CA LEU A 339 -31.07 -20.16 -22.60
C LEU A 339 -30.57 -21.40 -21.84
N ALA A 340 -30.99 -22.59 -22.26
CA ALA A 340 -30.56 -23.85 -21.64
C ALA A 340 -29.06 -24.13 -21.84
N ARG A 341 -28.52 -23.84 -23.03
CA ARG A 341 -27.10 -23.99 -23.33
C ARG A 341 -26.23 -22.97 -22.61
N SER A 342 -26.62 -21.70 -22.62
CA SER A 342 -25.91 -20.61 -21.95
C SER A 342 -25.83 -20.87 -20.45
N ASN A 343 -26.93 -21.29 -19.80
CA ASN A 343 -26.92 -21.69 -18.40
C ASN A 343 -25.97 -22.88 -18.13
N SER A 344 -25.96 -23.89 -19.00
CA SER A 344 -25.06 -25.04 -18.87
C SER A 344 -23.59 -24.64 -19.01
N GLU A 345 -23.29 -23.73 -19.93
CA GLU A 345 -21.96 -23.21 -20.18
C GLU A 345 -21.49 -22.28 -19.04
N ILE A 346 -22.35 -21.42 -18.51
CA ILE A 346 -22.09 -20.64 -17.30
C ILE A 346 -21.76 -21.56 -16.14
N HIS A 347 -22.51 -22.64 -15.93
CA HIS A 347 -22.20 -23.62 -14.87
C HIS A 347 -20.83 -24.28 -15.09
N ARG A 348 -20.50 -24.66 -16.33
CA ARG A 348 -19.19 -25.24 -16.69
C ARG A 348 -18.05 -24.26 -16.44
N LEU A 349 -18.16 -23.05 -16.97
CA LEU A 349 -17.16 -21.98 -16.81
C LEU A 349 -17.03 -21.56 -15.36
N THR A 350 -18.11 -21.52 -14.59
CA THR A 350 -18.07 -21.23 -13.15
C THR A 350 -17.29 -22.30 -12.39
N ALA A 351 -17.50 -23.58 -12.71
CA ALA A 351 -16.76 -24.68 -12.10
C ALA A 351 -15.28 -24.67 -12.49
N GLU A 352 -14.97 -24.39 -13.75
CA GLU A 352 -13.59 -24.24 -14.25
C GLU A 352 -12.89 -23.05 -13.61
N ASN A 353 -13.54 -21.88 -13.55
CA ASN A 353 -13.00 -20.67 -12.94
C ASN A 353 -12.73 -20.86 -11.45
N LYS A 354 -13.62 -21.55 -10.72
CA LYS A 354 -13.38 -21.95 -9.32
C LYS A 354 -12.12 -22.81 -9.19
N THR A 355 -11.91 -23.74 -10.10
CA THR A 355 -10.72 -24.63 -10.11
C THR A 355 -9.45 -23.85 -10.42
N LEU A 356 -9.48 -22.96 -11.42
CA LEU A 356 -8.35 -22.10 -11.79
C LEU A 356 -8.01 -21.10 -10.69
N THR A 357 -9.01 -20.54 -10.02
CA THR A 357 -8.81 -19.63 -8.89
C THR A 357 -8.12 -20.34 -7.73
N ALA A 358 -8.57 -21.53 -7.36
CA ALA A 358 -7.91 -22.33 -6.33
C ALA A 358 -6.45 -22.69 -6.70
N ALA A 359 -6.19 -23.06 -7.96
CA ALA A 359 -4.84 -23.34 -8.44
C ALA A 359 -3.94 -22.08 -8.44
N ARG A 360 -4.51 -20.91 -8.76
CA ARG A 360 -3.80 -19.62 -8.73
C ARG A 360 -3.47 -19.20 -7.30
N GLU A 361 -4.40 -19.33 -6.37
CA GLU A 361 -4.20 -19.08 -4.94
C GLU A 361 -3.07 -19.95 -4.40
N GLN A 362 -3.12 -21.26 -4.65
CA GLN A 362 -2.07 -22.19 -4.25
C GLN A 362 -0.71 -21.82 -4.86
N ARG A 363 -0.66 -21.39 -6.12
CA ARG A 363 0.59 -20.95 -6.76
C ARG A 363 1.11 -19.65 -6.18
N ASN A 364 0.24 -18.70 -5.83
CA ASN A 364 0.63 -17.45 -5.18
C ASN A 364 1.15 -17.68 -3.77
N GLU A 365 0.54 -18.58 -3.00
CA GLU A 365 1.03 -18.99 -1.68
C GLU A 365 2.42 -19.64 -1.79
N ASN A 366 2.61 -20.53 -2.77
CA ASN A 366 3.92 -21.13 -3.06
C ASN A 366 4.96 -20.06 -3.43
N LEU A 367 4.60 -19.08 -4.26
CA LEU A 367 5.50 -17.98 -4.64
C LEU A 367 5.86 -17.08 -3.46
N ALA A 368 4.88 -16.71 -2.63
CA ALA A 368 5.10 -15.92 -1.42
C ALA A 368 5.99 -16.67 -0.42
N GLY A 369 5.78 -17.97 -0.26
CA GLY A 369 6.64 -18.83 0.56
C GLY A 369 8.07 -18.91 0.02
N VAL A 370 8.25 -19.07 -1.29
CA VAL A 370 9.57 -19.05 -1.94
C VAL A 370 10.26 -17.69 -1.76
N GLU A 371 9.55 -16.58 -1.98
CA GLU A 371 10.09 -15.23 -1.85
C GLU A 371 10.52 -14.94 -0.40
N GLN A 372 9.71 -15.32 0.59
CA GLN A 372 10.09 -15.20 2.01
C GLN A 372 11.33 -16.04 2.33
N THR A 373 11.42 -17.28 1.83
CA THR A 373 12.59 -18.15 2.09
C THR A 373 13.85 -17.62 1.39
N MET A 374 13.70 -16.98 0.22
CA MET A 374 14.81 -16.38 -0.52
C MET A 374 15.34 -15.10 0.11
N THR A 375 14.52 -14.34 0.85
CA THR A 375 14.87 -13.01 1.36
C THR A 375 15.06 -12.96 2.87
N HIS A 376 14.41 -13.85 3.64
CA HIS A 376 14.43 -13.85 5.10
C HIS A 376 15.01 -15.15 5.67
N SER A 377 15.39 -15.11 6.94
CA SER A 377 15.83 -16.25 7.73
C SER A 377 14.61 -17.01 8.28
N ALA A 378 14.53 -18.30 7.99
CA ALA A 378 13.48 -19.17 8.52
C ALA A 378 13.44 -19.24 10.06
N VAL A 379 14.57 -18.98 10.73
CA VAL A 379 14.68 -19.05 12.20
C VAL A 379 14.23 -17.76 12.85
N THR A 380 14.63 -16.62 12.30
CA THR A 380 14.51 -15.31 12.99
C THR A 380 13.52 -14.35 12.36
N GLY A 381 13.09 -14.58 11.12
CA GLY A 381 12.26 -13.65 10.37
C GLY A 381 13.00 -12.39 9.87
N LEU A 382 14.25 -12.16 10.26
CA LEU A 382 15.08 -11.08 9.71
C LEU A 382 15.52 -11.37 8.28
N TYR A 383 15.92 -10.34 7.52
CA TYR A 383 16.51 -10.53 6.20
C TYR A 383 17.75 -11.44 6.26
N ASN A 384 17.93 -12.29 5.26
CA ASN A 384 19.06 -13.23 5.24
C ASN A 384 20.34 -12.61 4.63
N PHE A 385 21.43 -13.38 4.68
CA PHE A 385 22.72 -12.94 4.17
C PHE A 385 22.75 -12.66 2.66
N SER A 386 22.00 -13.44 1.86
CA SER A 386 21.89 -13.20 0.41
C SER A 386 21.27 -11.84 0.13
N PHE A 387 20.23 -11.48 0.90
CA PHE A 387 19.59 -10.18 0.82
C PHE A 387 20.54 -9.05 1.27
N LEU A 388 21.27 -9.22 2.38
CA LEU A 388 22.30 -8.24 2.83
C LEU A 388 23.30 -7.92 1.71
N ARG A 389 23.86 -8.94 1.04
CA ARG A 389 24.86 -8.73 -0.02
C ARG A 389 24.31 -7.90 -1.18
N ASN A 390 23.09 -8.21 -1.61
CA ASN A 390 22.42 -7.47 -2.68
C ASN A 390 22.07 -6.05 -2.24
N TYR A 391 21.60 -5.88 -1.00
CA TYR A 391 21.25 -4.61 -0.41
C TYR A 391 22.47 -3.67 -0.33
N LEU A 392 23.59 -4.13 0.24
CA LEU A 392 24.83 -3.35 0.33
C LEU A 392 25.38 -2.98 -1.04
N ARG A 393 25.34 -3.90 -2.02
CA ARG A 393 25.78 -3.63 -3.39
C ARG A 393 24.98 -2.47 -4.00
N LYS A 394 23.65 -2.51 -3.88
CA LYS A 394 22.76 -1.46 -4.42
C LYS A 394 22.99 -0.13 -3.70
N ALA A 395 22.95 -0.13 -2.35
CA ALA A 395 23.07 1.07 -1.55
C ALA A 395 24.41 1.80 -1.79
N ILE A 396 25.53 1.08 -1.79
CA ILE A 396 26.85 1.69 -2.00
C ILE A 396 27.00 2.17 -3.44
N SER A 397 26.52 1.41 -4.44
CA SER A 397 26.57 1.82 -5.84
C SER A 397 25.83 3.14 -6.09
N GLU A 398 24.67 3.33 -5.46
CA GLU A 398 23.88 4.56 -5.58
C GLU A 398 24.59 5.76 -4.95
N ILE A 399 25.23 5.57 -3.79
CA ILE A 399 26.02 6.60 -3.10
C ILE A 399 27.24 7.01 -3.94
N THR A 400 27.99 6.03 -4.47
CA THR A 400 29.18 6.30 -5.29
C THR A 400 28.84 6.96 -6.62
N ALA A 401 27.67 6.66 -7.21
CA ALA A 401 27.27 7.19 -8.51
C ALA A 401 26.73 8.62 -8.46
N LYS A 402 26.07 9.02 -7.37
CA LYS A 402 25.36 10.31 -7.25
C LYS A 402 26.09 11.36 -6.42
N ALA A 403 27.32 11.08 -5.96
CA ALA A 403 28.11 11.94 -5.08
C ALA A 403 27.30 12.44 -3.86
N TYR A 404 26.41 11.60 -3.33
CA TYR A 404 25.66 11.93 -2.12
C TYR A 404 26.61 12.09 -0.94
N GLU A 405 26.40 13.11 -0.09
CA GLU A 405 27.16 13.31 1.16
C GLU A 405 26.82 12.28 2.27
N THR A 406 26.04 11.26 1.95
CA THR A 406 25.46 10.33 2.90
C THR A 406 26.49 9.29 3.34
N ASN A 407 26.69 9.15 4.65
CA ASN A 407 27.63 8.20 5.23
C ASN A 407 26.87 7.12 6.02
N PRO A 408 26.61 5.94 5.44
CA PRO A 408 26.01 4.85 6.18
C PRO A 408 27.04 4.12 7.05
N ALA A 409 26.54 3.49 8.11
CA ALA A 409 27.31 2.60 8.96
C ALA A 409 26.77 1.16 8.89
N LEU A 410 27.67 0.19 9.06
CA LEU A 410 27.35 -1.22 9.19
C LEU A 410 27.83 -1.70 10.56
N ILE A 411 26.89 -2.23 11.34
CA ILE A 411 27.16 -2.93 12.59
C ILE A 411 27.07 -4.41 12.29
N VAL A 412 28.12 -5.17 12.57
CA VAL A 412 28.06 -6.65 12.57
C VAL A 412 28.29 -7.11 14.00
N LEU A 413 27.50 -8.07 14.47
CA LEU A 413 27.63 -8.62 15.80
C LEU A 413 27.67 -10.14 15.76
N SER A 414 28.32 -10.73 16.77
CA SER A 414 28.38 -12.16 16.98
C SER A 414 28.08 -12.50 18.43
N LEU A 415 27.18 -13.47 18.65
CA LEU A 415 26.85 -13.97 19.97
C LEU A 415 27.97 -14.88 20.50
N ASP A 416 28.45 -14.58 21.71
CA ASP A 416 29.70 -15.10 22.26
C ASP A 416 29.60 -16.53 22.80
N GLN A 417 28.42 -16.94 23.29
CA GLN A 417 28.17 -18.21 23.98
C GLN A 417 27.47 -19.27 23.10
N THR A 418 27.32 -19.03 21.79
CA THR A 418 26.59 -19.90 20.85
C THR A 418 27.02 -21.37 20.94
N GLU A 419 28.32 -21.65 20.87
CA GLU A 419 28.84 -23.04 20.93
C GLU A 419 28.58 -23.71 22.28
N ARG A 420 28.66 -22.93 23.38
CA ARG A 420 28.40 -23.43 24.73
C ARG A 420 26.92 -23.80 24.91
N ILE A 421 26.02 -22.93 24.43
CA ILE A 421 24.58 -23.17 24.46
C ILE A 421 24.23 -24.37 23.58
N LYS A 422 24.79 -24.46 22.37
CA LYS A 422 24.62 -25.60 21.48
C LYS A 422 25.04 -26.91 22.15
N TYR A 423 26.22 -26.94 22.77
CA TYR A 423 26.73 -28.12 23.47
C TYR A 423 25.83 -28.56 24.63
N ARG A 424 25.27 -27.61 25.38
CA ARG A 424 24.52 -27.89 26.62
C ARG A 424 23.02 -28.14 26.40
N TYR A 425 22.40 -27.44 25.45
CA TYR A 425 20.94 -27.42 25.26
C TYR A 425 20.49 -27.83 23.85
N GLY A 426 21.43 -27.97 22.90
CA GLY A 426 21.15 -28.41 21.53
C GLY A 426 20.69 -27.28 20.59
N ASP A 427 20.47 -27.65 19.31
CA ASP A 427 20.22 -26.68 18.23
C ASP A 427 18.90 -25.89 18.40
N LYS A 428 17.87 -26.48 19.01
CA LYS A 428 16.59 -25.79 19.24
C LYS A 428 16.75 -24.55 20.13
N GLU A 429 17.61 -24.64 21.13
CA GLU A 429 17.88 -23.53 22.05
C GLU A 429 18.75 -22.45 21.40
N VAL A 430 19.64 -22.85 20.48
CA VAL A 430 20.40 -21.92 19.64
C VAL A 430 19.45 -21.12 18.74
N ASP A 431 18.47 -21.78 18.14
CA ASP A 431 17.44 -21.12 17.34
C ASP A 431 16.59 -20.14 18.18
N GLU A 432 16.26 -20.50 19.41
CA GLU A 432 15.55 -19.61 20.36
C GLU A 432 16.40 -18.41 20.74
N MET A 433 17.69 -18.62 21.03
CA MET A 433 18.65 -17.54 21.25
C MET A 433 18.72 -16.60 20.04
N PHE A 434 18.66 -17.13 18.82
CA PHE A 434 18.63 -16.30 17.61
C PHE A 434 17.31 -15.53 17.46
N ARG A 435 16.16 -16.12 17.76
CA ARG A 435 14.85 -15.44 17.77
C ARG A 435 14.82 -14.30 18.79
N ASN A 436 15.31 -14.55 20.00
CA ASN A 436 15.33 -13.55 21.06
C ASN A 436 16.30 -12.42 20.74
N THR A 437 17.43 -12.73 20.09
CA THR A 437 18.34 -11.69 19.58
C THR A 437 17.67 -10.84 18.50
N ALA A 438 16.96 -11.46 17.56
CA ALA A 438 16.22 -10.72 16.52
C ALA A 438 15.16 -9.80 17.14
N LEU A 439 14.39 -10.29 18.12
CA LEU A 439 13.41 -9.48 18.84
C LEU A 439 14.04 -8.26 19.52
N LEU A 440 15.21 -8.42 20.13
CA LEU A 440 15.93 -7.29 20.74
C LEU A 440 16.38 -6.28 19.68
N LEU A 441 16.88 -6.74 18.52
CA LEU A 441 17.31 -5.87 17.43
C LEU A 441 16.15 -5.07 16.83
N GLU A 442 14.97 -5.68 16.70
CA GLU A 442 13.76 -4.98 16.25
C GLU A 442 13.40 -3.78 17.16
N GLY A 443 13.71 -3.86 18.46
CA GLY A 443 13.50 -2.75 19.39
C GLY A 443 14.35 -1.50 19.11
N PHE A 444 15.42 -1.63 18.32
CA PHE A 444 16.30 -0.54 17.90
C PHE A 444 16.00 -0.02 16.47
N ARG A 445 15.04 -0.64 15.77
CA ARG A 445 14.74 -0.31 14.38
C ARG A 445 14.02 1.05 14.27
N ASP A 446 14.63 1.96 13.52
CA ASP A 446 13.95 3.17 12.98
C ASP A 446 13.48 2.96 11.53
N GLU A 447 12.77 3.95 10.96
CA GLU A 447 12.19 3.91 9.60
C GLU A 447 13.19 3.48 8.49
N TYR A 448 14.47 3.76 8.68
CA TYR A 448 15.51 3.52 7.67
C TYR A 448 16.51 2.41 8.05
N GLN A 449 16.44 1.86 9.26
CA GLN A 449 17.37 0.82 9.71
C GLN A 449 16.91 -0.57 9.24
N VAL A 450 17.87 -1.41 8.83
CA VAL A 450 17.58 -2.78 8.37
C VAL A 450 18.47 -3.75 9.10
N TYR A 451 17.88 -4.79 9.68
CA TYR A 451 18.59 -5.87 10.38
C TYR A 451 18.56 -7.17 9.59
N PHE A 452 19.64 -7.94 9.75
CA PHE A 452 19.91 -9.14 8.97
C PHE A 452 20.42 -10.27 9.86
N LYS A 453 19.98 -11.50 9.56
CA LYS A 453 20.58 -12.73 10.07
C LYS A 453 21.63 -13.25 9.10
N LEU A 454 22.85 -13.40 9.61
CA LEU A 454 24.00 -13.94 8.88
C LEU A 454 24.28 -15.41 9.24
N PRO A 455 25.21 -16.10 8.57
CA PRO A 455 25.56 -17.48 8.94
C PRO A 455 26.08 -17.59 10.37
N GLY A 456 25.80 -18.71 11.03
CA GLY A 456 26.28 -18.99 12.39
C GLY A 456 25.68 -18.03 13.43
N SER A 457 26.50 -17.52 14.33
CA SER A 457 26.06 -16.61 15.41
C SER A 457 26.02 -15.13 15.03
N LEU A 458 26.11 -14.83 13.73
CA LEU A 458 26.24 -13.47 13.23
C LEU A 458 24.88 -12.81 12.93
N PHE A 459 24.82 -11.51 13.18
CA PHE A 459 23.77 -10.58 12.77
C PHE A 459 24.40 -9.29 12.25
N ALA A 460 23.65 -8.50 11.49
CA ALA A 460 24.08 -7.18 11.07
C ALA A 460 22.93 -6.18 11.12
N GLY A 461 23.27 -4.91 11.33
CA GLY A 461 22.40 -3.76 11.18
C GLY A 461 23.03 -2.77 10.20
N TYR A 462 22.29 -2.42 9.14
CA TYR A 462 22.65 -1.33 8.25
C TYR A 462 21.91 -0.08 8.71
N ILE A 463 22.66 0.96 9.03
CA ILE A 463 22.13 2.23 9.54
C ILE A 463 22.50 3.34 8.55
N PRO A 464 21.53 3.81 7.75
CA PRO A 464 21.79 4.89 6.81
C PRO A 464 21.98 6.23 7.55
N HIS A 465 22.68 7.16 6.89
CA HIS A 465 22.82 8.56 7.33
C HIS A 465 23.30 8.74 8.79
N THR A 466 24.22 7.91 9.26
CA THR A 466 24.63 7.92 10.67
C THR A 466 26.15 8.12 10.81
N ALA A 467 26.54 9.10 11.62
CA ALA A 467 27.93 9.32 11.97
C ALA A 467 28.50 8.10 12.71
N LYS A 468 29.81 7.86 12.55
CA LYS A 468 30.48 6.68 13.12
C LYS A 468 30.29 6.61 14.63
N GLU A 469 30.41 7.74 15.31
CA GLU A 469 30.30 7.88 16.76
C GLU A 469 28.92 7.42 17.24
N ARG A 470 27.85 7.87 16.56
CA ARG A 470 26.49 7.44 16.87
C ARG A 470 26.27 5.95 16.56
N ALA A 471 26.85 5.43 15.48
CA ALA A 471 26.76 3.99 15.17
C ALA A 471 27.46 3.13 16.24
N VAL A 472 28.57 3.61 16.81
CA VAL A 472 29.24 2.96 17.95
C VAL A 472 28.36 3.01 19.20
N GLU A 473 27.67 4.11 19.47
CA GLU A 473 26.70 4.19 20.56
C GLU A 473 25.54 3.21 20.38
N THR A 474 24.94 3.14 19.20
CA THR A 474 23.89 2.14 18.90
C THR A 474 24.41 0.72 19.10
N ALA A 475 25.66 0.43 18.72
CA ALA A 475 26.27 -0.87 18.97
C ALA A 475 26.44 -1.17 20.48
N GLU A 476 26.81 -0.18 21.29
CA GLU A 476 26.86 -0.33 22.75
C GLU A 476 25.47 -0.55 23.36
N GLU A 477 24.46 0.17 22.89
CA GLU A 477 23.07 -0.01 23.31
C GLU A 477 22.59 -1.44 23.02
N ILE A 478 22.83 -1.95 21.80
CA ILE A 478 22.52 -3.34 21.41
C ILE A 478 23.29 -4.33 22.29
N ARG A 479 24.59 -4.10 22.51
CA ARG A 479 25.42 -4.97 23.34
C ARG A 479 24.87 -5.09 24.76
N ASN A 480 24.52 -3.97 25.37
CA ASN A 480 23.99 -3.93 26.73
C ASN A 480 22.60 -4.56 26.81
N ALA A 481 21.74 -4.36 25.81
CA ALA A 481 20.43 -5.02 25.74
C ALA A 481 20.57 -6.54 25.67
N ILE A 482 21.50 -7.06 24.88
CA ILE A 482 21.79 -8.51 24.84
C ILE A 482 22.32 -8.99 26.20
N ALA A 483 23.32 -8.31 26.77
CA ALA A 483 23.97 -8.72 28.01
C ALA A 483 23.05 -8.69 29.24
N SER A 484 22.06 -7.80 29.26
CA SER A 484 21.11 -7.64 30.38
C SER A 484 19.77 -8.37 30.18
N SER A 485 19.56 -8.98 29.01
CA SER A 485 18.30 -9.65 28.68
C SER A 485 18.09 -10.92 29.49
N GLN A 486 16.87 -11.11 29.98
CA GLN A 486 16.41 -12.34 30.63
C GLN A 486 15.75 -13.31 29.64
N LEU A 487 15.75 -13.01 28.34
CA LEU A 487 15.15 -13.85 27.30
C LEU A 487 15.98 -15.11 27.00
N PHE A 488 17.22 -15.19 27.48
CA PHE A 488 18.13 -16.30 27.19
C PHE A 488 18.15 -17.31 28.34
N VAL A 489 18.26 -18.61 28.03
CA VAL A 489 18.35 -19.70 29.02
C VAL A 489 19.54 -19.55 29.97
N GLU A 490 20.62 -18.90 29.51
CA GLU A 490 21.77 -18.50 30.31
C GLU A 490 22.31 -17.15 29.80
N PRO A 491 23.11 -16.41 30.58
CA PRO A 491 23.62 -15.10 30.16
C PRO A 491 24.39 -15.17 28.83
N VAL A 492 23.95 -14.36 27.86
CA VAL A 492 24.55 -14.21 26.53
C VAL A 492 25.14 -12.81 26.39
N THR A 493 26.31 -12.70 25.80
CA THR A 493 26.95 -11.45 25.42
C THR A 493 27.22 -11.40 23.92
N ALA A 494 27.49 -10.20 23.41
CA ALA A 494 27.80 -9.99 22.00
C ALA A 494 29.13 -9.25 21.81
N SER A 495 29.87 -9.66 20.79
CA SER A 495 31.03 -8.94 20.27
C SER A 495 30.66 -8.29 18.95
N LEU A 496 30.88 -6.97 18.82
CA LEU A 496 30.39 -6.16 17.70
C LEU A 496 31.55 -5.45 17.00
N GLY A 497 31.44 -5.33 15.68
CA GLY A 497 32.29 -4.51 14.84
C GLY A 497 31.44 -3.45 14.15
N VAL A 498 31.87 -2.19 14.21
CA VAL A 498 31.18 -1.07 13.58
C VAL A 498 32.09 -0.49 12.53
N VAL A 499 31.58 -0.21 11.33
CA VAL A 499 32.32 0.46 10.25
C VAL A 499 31.44 1.51 9.58
N SER A 500 32.00 2.68 9.34
CA SER A 500 31.40 3.75 8.54
C SER A 500 31.94 3.70 7.11
N LEU A 501 31.10 3.96 6.11
CA LEU A 501 31.51 3.87 4.70
C LEU A 501 32.68 4.82 4.37
N ARG A 502 32.75 5.99 5.01
CA ARG A 502 33.87 6.94 4.89
C ARG A 502 35.21 6.41 5.38
N GLU A 503 35.23 5.31 6.13
CA GLU A 503 36.48 4.68 6.57
C GLU A 503 37.12 3.81 5.48
N LEU A 504 36.40 3.51 4.40
CA LEU A 504 36.98 2.77 3.28
C LEU A 504 38.07 3.61 2.62
N PRO A 505 39.27 3.05 2.39
CA PRO A 505 40.28 3.68 1.56
C PRO A 505 39.69 4.07 0.19
N PRO A 506 40.08 5.20 -0.42
CA PRO A 506 39.59 5.60 -1.74
C PRO A 506 39.77 4.48 -2.80
N ALA A 507 40.86 3.71 -2.70
CA ALA A 507 41.11 2.57 -3.58
C ALA A 507 40.06 1.45 -3.46
N ASP A 508 39.56 1.21 -2.24
CA ASP A 508 38.53 0.19 -1.98
C ASP A 508 37.14 0.69 -2.35
N LEU A 509 36.87 1.99 -2.15
CA LEU A 509 35.61 2.63 -2.52
C LEU A 509 35.39 2.63 -4.04
N HIS A 510 36.47 2.72 -4.83
CA HIS A 510 36.47 2.63 -6.30
C HIS A 510 36.86 1.23 -6.83
N SER A 511 36.96 0.22 -5.96
CA SER A 511 37.27 -1.14 -6.36
C SER A 511 36.10 -1.81 -7.10
N LYS A 512 36.31 -3.04 -7.60
CA LYS A 512 35.23 -3.83 -8.21
C LYS A 512 34.09 -4.16 -7.23
N ASN A 513 34.40 -4.31 -5.94
CA ASN A 513 33.46 -4.81 -4.92
C ASN A 513 33.57 -4.01 -3.59
N PRO A 514 33.24 -2.71 -3.56
CA PRO A 514 33.32 -1.90 -2.33
C PRO A 514 32.42 -2.42 -1.20
N SER A 515 31.27 -3.01 -1.55
CA SER A 515 30.35 -3.63 -0.59
C SER A 515 30.93 -4.85 0.14
N GLU A 516 31.79 -5.63 -0.52
CA GLU A 516 32.44 -6.78 0.11
C GLU A 516 33.50 -6.30 1.10
N ARG A 517 34.32 -5.30 0.73
CA ARG A 517 35.29 -4.70 1.66
C ARG A 517 34.64 -4.06 2.87
N PHE A 518 33.53 -3.34 2.69
CA PHE A 518 32.77 -2.76 3.80
C PHE A 518 32.32 -3.82 4.80
N TYR A 519 31.80 -4.96 4.32
CA TYR A 519 31.41 -6.08 5.18
C TYR A 519 32.60 -6.78 5.85
N GLU A 520 33.72 -6.97 5.14
CA GLU A 520 34.90 -7.64 5.67
C GLU A 520 35.57 -6.87 6.81
N ILE A 521 35.68 -5.53 6.70
CA ILE A 521 36.21 -4.69 7.78
C ILE A 521 35.34 -4.82 9.03
N ALA A 522 34.01 -4.84 8.88
CA ALA A 522 33.10 -5.05 10.00
C ALA A 522 33.34 -6.41 10.69
N LEU A 523 33.52 -7.48 9.90
CA LEU A 523 33.84 -8.81 10.42
C LEU A 523 35.20 -8.86 11.12
N GLU A 524 36.22 -8.20 10.57
CA GLU A 524 37.53 -8.09 11.22
C GLU A 524 37.42 -7.42 12.59
N ARG A 525 36.63 -6.34 12.70
CA ARG A 525 36.36 -5.67 13.98
C ARG A 525 35.59 -6.56 14.97
N VAL A 526 34.67 -7.41 14.50
CA VAL A 526 34.06 -8.45 15.35
C VAL A 526 35.11 -9.44 15.88
N ARG A 527 36.08 -9.85 15.04
CA ARG A 527 37.18 -10.74 15.47
C ARG A 527 38.06 -10.06 16.52
N LEU A 528 38.40 -8.78 16.32
CA LEU A 528 39.14 -7.98 17.31
C LEU A 528 38.38 -7.89 18.63
N ALA A 529 37.07 -7.60 18.59
CA ALA A 529 36.22 -7.56 19.78
C ALA A 529 36.23 -8.90 20.54
N LYS A 530 36.17 -10.03 19.82
CA LYS A 530 36.26 -11.36 20.43
C LYS A 530 37.62 -11.62 21.06
N ASN A 531 38.70 -11.34 20.33
CA ASN A 531 40.07 -11.59 20.76
C ASN A 531 40.46 -10.73 21.97
N ASN A 532 39.91 -9.53 22.07
CA ASN A 532 40.23 -8.62 23.17
C ASN A 532 39.46 -8.93 24.47
N GLY A 533 38.64 -9.99 24.51
CA GLY A 533 37.96 -10.45 25.73
C GLY A 533 36.43 -10.43 25.64
N LYS A 534 35.87 -10.40 24.43
CA LYS A 534 34.42 -10.53 24.14
C LYS A 534 33.57 -9.45 24.80
N ASN A 535 32.24 -9.56 24.65
CA ASN A 535 31.24 -8.62 25.18
C ASN A 535 31.66 -7.16 24.92
N ARG A 536 31.99 -6.78 23.69
CA ARG A 536 32.49 -5.43 23.41
C ARG A 536 32.23 -4.97 22.00
N VAL A 537 32.31 -3.67 21.80
CA VAL A 537 32.26 -3.01 20.50
C VAL A 537 33.69 -2.69 20.05
N SER A 538 33.99 -2.91 18.77
CA SER A 538 35.20 -2.43 18.12
C SER A 538 34.83 -1.49 16.98
N GLY A 539 35.16 -0.20 17.15
CA GLY A 539 34.98 0.84 16.15
C GLY A 539 36.27 1.19 15.39
N SER A 540 37.40 0.54 15.68
CA SER A 540 38.68 0.78 15.02
C SER A 540 39.33 -0.53 14.61
N SER A 541 40.05 -0.52 13.49
CA SER A 541 40.88 -1.65 13.07
C SER A 541 42.30 -1.56 13.64
N ASP A 542 42.66 -0.43 14.25
CA ASP A 542 43.95 -0.19 14.89
C ASP A 542 43.89 -0.57 16.38
N PRO A 543 44.68 -1.56 16.85
CA PRO A 543 44.76 -1.93 18.26
C PRO A 543 45.37 -0.84 19.16
N ASP A 544 46.16 0.07 18.58
CA ASP A 544 47.12 0.91 19.31
C ASP A 544 46.76 2.41 19.32
N SER A 545 45.49 2.79 19.11
CA SER A 545 45.10 4.21 19.22
C SER A 545 45.51 4.75 20.60
N VAL A 546 46.46 5.68 20.59
CA VAL A 546 47.25 6.11 21.75
C VAL A 546 46.34 6.69 22.84
N VAL A 547 45.98 5.85 23.80
CA VAL A 547 45.32 6.25 25.05
C VAL A 547 46.41 6.70 26.01
N SER A 548 46.30 7.95 26.48
CA SER A 548 47.13 8.48 27.56
C SER A 548 46.83 7.70 28.84
N ARG A 549 47.59 6.63 29.14
CA ARG A 549 47.39 5.85 30.36
C ARG A 549 47.69 6.72 31.59
N CYS A 550 46.70 6.90 32.45
CA CYS A 550 46.95 7.24 33.86
C CYS A 550 46.69 5.99 34.70
N ASP A 551 47.36 5.87 35.85
CA ASP A 551 47.19 4.70 36.71
C ASP A 551 45.88 4.84 37.48
N ILE A 552 45.66 6.00 38.10
CA ILE A 552 44.50 6.22 38.98
C ILE A 552 43.79 7.51 38.60
N LEU A 553 42.46 7.42 38.41
CA LEU A 553 41.58 8.57 38.35
C LEU A 553 40.94 8.80 39.73
N LEU A 554 41.33 9.89 40.39
CA LEU A 554 40.79 10.35 41.66
C LEU A 554 39.63 11.33 41.42
N VAL A 555 38.44 11.03 41.93
CA VAL A 555 37.26 11.88 41.79
C VAL A 555 36.84 12.40 43.16
N GLU A 556 37.17 13.65 43.47
CA GLU A 556 36.97 14.27 44.77
C GLU A 556 36.70 15.78 44.60
N PRO A 557 35.50 16.27 44.97
CA PRO A 557 35.14 17.68 44.82
C PRO A 557 35.83 18.61 45.84
N GLU A 558 36.33 18.08 46.95
CA GLU A 558 36.99 18.87 48.00
C GLU A 558 38.51 18.91 47.78
N ASP A 559 39.04 20.06 47.34
CA ASP A 559 40.45 20.23 46.96
C ASP A 559 41.44 19.75 48.02
N THR A 560 41.20 20.04 49.31
CA THR A 560 42.07 19.61 50.40
C THR A 560 42.11 18.10 50.58
N SER A 561 40.96 17.42 50.46
CA SER A 561 40.88 15.95 50.48
C SER A 561 41.58 15.36 49.25
N ALA A 562 41.32 15.95 48.08
CA ALA A 562 41.87 15.52 46.80
C ALA A 562 43.41 15.63 46.79
N GLU A 563 43.96 16.71 47.37
CA GLU A 563 45.39 16.94 47.48
C GLU A 563 46.05 15.93 48.42
N VAL A 564 45.48 15.67 49.59
CA VAL A 564 46.01 14.69 50.54
C VAL A 564 46.00 13.27 49.95
N ILE A 565 44.89 12.84 49.36
CA ILE A 565 44.78 11.51 48.75
C ILE A 565 45.71 11.42 47.54
N GLY A 566 45.71 12.44 46.68
CA GLY A 566 46.57 12.51 45.49
C GLY A 566 48.05 12.38 45.84
N THR A 567 48.55 13.15 46.81
CA THR A 567 49.95 13.08 47.26
C THR A 567 50.30 11.70 47.81
N VAL A 568 49.39 11.03 48.52
CA VAL A 568 49.64 9.66 49.03
C VAL A 568 49.78 8.65 47.89
N LEU A 569 48.95 8.75 46.85
CA LEU A 569 49.00 7.87 45.69
C LEU A 569 50.21 8.17 44.79
N GLU A 570 50.56 9.43 44.60
CA GLU A 570 51.76 9.87 43.86
C GLU A 570 53.04 9.41 44.57
N ASN A 571 53.09 9.43 45.91
CA ASN A 571 54.18 8.86 46.71
C ASN A 571 54.29 7.33 46.60
N MET A 572 53.22 6.65 46.17
CA MET A 572 53.24 5.23 45.80
C MET A 572 53.65 5.01 44.34
N HIS A 573 54.11 6.06 43.64
CA HIS A 573 54.56 6.05 42.24
C HIS A 573 53.45 5.83 41.21
N TYR A 574 52.19 6.12 41.54
CA TYR A 574 51.10 6.14 40.56
C TYR A 574 50.97 7.50 39.87
N HIS A 575 50.68 7.50 38.58
CA HIS A 575 50.22 8.68 37.85
C HIS A 575 48.74 8.93 38.12
N VAL A 576 48.44 9.98 38.90
CA VAL A 576 47.08 10.32 39.32
C VAL A 576 46.53 11.47 38.48
N GLN A 577 45.35 11.27 37.89
CA GLN A 577 44.52 12.36 37.36
C GLN A 577 43.39 12.68 38.33
N ARG A 578 43.02 13.96 38.43
CA ARG A 578 42.00 14.44 39.38
C ARG A 578 40.81 15.01 38.61
N ALA A 579 39.60 14.64 39.04
CA ALA A 579 38.35 15.21 38.57
C ALA A 579 37.55 15.73 39.77
N VAL A 580 36.91 16.89 39.61
CA VAL A 580 36.13 17.53 40.70
C VAL A 580 34.64 17.18 40.65
N ASP A 581 34.18 16.61 39.53
CA ASP A 581 32.79 16.21 39.36
C ASP A 581 32.64 14.94 38.51
N GLY A 582 31.47 14.29 38.56
CA GLY A 582 31.28 13.02 37.88
C GLY A 582 31.19 13.12 36.36
N LYS A 583 30.89 14.29 35.79
CA LYS A 583 30.88 14.48 34.33
C LYS A 583 32.30 14.58 33.78
N GLU A 584 33.15 15.34 34.47
CA GLU A 584 34.58 15.40 34.18
C GLU A 584 35.22 14.02 34.34
N ALA A 585 34.93 13.32 35.44
CA ALA A 585 35.44 11.97 35.67
C ALA A 585 35.03 10.99 34.56
N GLN A 586 33.77 11.07 34.09
CA GLN A 586 33.33 10.26 32.96
C GLN A 586 34.17 10.53 31.70
N ALA A 587 34.34 11.81 31.34
CA ALA A 587 35.09 12.20 30.15
C ALA A 587 36.57 11.79 30.25
N MET A 588 37.19 11.96 31.42
CA MET A 588 38.56 11.52 31.67
C MET A 588 38.68 10.00 31.57
N ALA A 589 37.80 9.24 32.23
CA ALA A 589 37.83 7.78 32.20
C ALA A 589 37.73 7.23 30.76
N GLU A 590 36.92 7.85 29.90
CA GLU A 590 36.80 7.49 28.48
C GLU A 590 38.04 7.87 27.65
N GLN A 591 38.83 8.87 28.07
CA GLN A 591 40.02 9.36 27.36
C GLN A 591 41.33 8.71 27.80
N CYS A 592 41.50 8.41 29.09
CA CYS A 592 42.75 7.94 29.66
C CYS A 592 42.74 6.47 30.10
N LEU A 593 41.57 5.82 30.11
CA LEU A 593 41.34 4.42 30.52
C LEU A 593 42.15 4.03 31.77
N PRO A 594 41.86 4.64 32.93
CA PRO A 594 42.63 4.40 34.15
C PRO A 594 42.60 2.93 34.56
N THR A 595 43.66 2.46 35.20
CA THR A 595 43.68 1.10 35.78
C THR A 595 42.84 0.99 37.05
N LEU A 596 42.53 2.13 37.69
CA LEU A 596 41.68 2.23 38.87
C LEU A 596 40.96 3.58 38.96
N ILE A 597 39.70 3.58 39.38
CA ILE A 597 38.97 4.81 39.75
C ILE A 597 38.71 4.82 41.25
N LEU A 598 39.18 5.86 41.94
CA LEU A 598 38.85 6.14 43.34
C LEU A 598 37.93 7.35 43.40
N SER A 599 36.66 7.14 43.74
CA SER A 599 35.62 8.16 43.59
C SER A 599 34.86 8.43 44.88
N GLU A 600 34.67 9.70 45.21
CA GLU A 600 33.60 10.11 46.13
C GLU A 600 32.24 9.72 45.54
N VAL A 601 31.28 9.40 46.39
CA VAL A 601 29.91 9.06 45.99
C VAL A 601 29.09 10.33 45.75
N MET A 602 29.21 11.30 46.65
CA MET A 602 28.47 12.56 46.58
C MET A 602 29.21 13.57 45.70
N LEU A 603 29.02 13.45 44.38
CA LEU A 603 29.68 14.29 43.38
C LEU A 603 28.72 15.33 42.77
N PRO A 604 29.23 16.54 42.40
CA PRO A 604 28.48 17.47 41.57
C PRO A 604 28.20 16.89 40.16
N LYS A 605 27.16 17.40 39.50
CA LYS A 605 26.71 17.11 38.11
C LYS A 605 26.31 15.67 37.79
N LEU A 606 27.01 14.66 38.32
CA LEU A 606 26.75 13.24 38.17
C LEU A 606 27.27 12.52 39.42
N ASP A 607 26.39 11.92 40.21
CA ASP A 607 26.80 11.20 41.42
C ASP A 607 27.64 9.95 41.09
N GLY A 608 28.40 9.45 42.07
CA GLY A 608 29.31 8.32 41.87
C GLY A 608 28.63 7.03 41.43
N PHE A 609 27.37 6.78 41.83
CA PHE A 609 26.61 5.61 41.37
C PHE A 609 26.19 5.76 39.91
N ALA A 610 25.69 6.94 39.53
CA ALA A 610 25.34 7.24 38.15
C ALA A 610 26.58 7.24 37.23
N LEU A 611 27.74 7.70 37.72
CA LEU A 611 29.02 7.56 37.04
C LEU A 611 29.36 6.09 36.78
N ARG A 612 29.35 5.23 37.81
CA ARG A 612 29.63 3.79 37.64
C ARG A 612 28.67 3.14 36.65
N GLN A 613 27.37 3.44 36.73
CA GLN A 613 26.38 2.94 35.78
C GLN A 613 26.75 3.31 34.34
N ARG A 614 27.16 4.56 34.08
CA ARG A 614 27.59 4.96 32.73
C ARG A 614 28.86 4.26 32.27
N LEU A 615 29.86 4.10 33.15
CA LEU A 615 31.09 3.40 32.80
C LEU A 615 30.82 1.91 32.46
N LEU A 616 29.84 1.27 33.11
CA LEU A 616 29.42 -0.10 32.79
C LEU A 616 28.78 -0.24 31.41
N MET A 617 28.24 0.85 30.86
CA MET A 617 27.59 0.85 29.54
C MET A 617 28.56 0.88 28.37
N ARG A 618 29.84 1.21 28.59
CA ARG A 618 30.87 1.28 27.53
C ARG A 618 31.84 0.11 27.62
N SER A 619 32.21 -0.44 26.46
CA SER A 619 33.13 -1.57 26.38
C SER A 619 34.50 -1.28 26.98
N GLU A 620 34.98 -0.06 26.79
CA GLU A 620 36.30 0.42 27.17
C GLU A 620 36.42 0.64 28.68
N THR A 621 35.35 1.08 29.34
CA THR A 621 35.40 1.50 30.75
C THR A 621 34.77 0.53 31.74
N LYS A 622 33.91 -0.40 31.30
CA LYS A 622 33.13 -1.26 32.21
C LYS A 622 33.98 -2.18 33.10
N ASN A 623 35.17 -2.53 32.64
CA ASN A 623 36.09 -3.42 33.35
C ASN A 623 37.01 -2.65 34.30
N ILE A 624 36.98 -1.31 34.29
CA ILE A 624 37.83 -0.50 35.17
C ILE A 624 37.39 -0.75 36.63
N PRO A 625 38.31 -1.23 37.49
CA PRO A 625 38.14 -1.29 38.94
C PRO A 625 37.65 0.04 39.53
N MET A 626 36.63 0.02 40.39
CA MET A 626 36.14 1.23 41.07
C MET A 626 36.08 1.03 42.58
N LEU A 627 36.59 2.02 43.30
CA LEU A 627 36.51 2.15 44.76
C LEU A 627 35.69 3.40 45.10
N TYR A 628 34.81 3.27 46.09
CA TYR A 628 34.08 4.40 46.62
C TYR A 628 34.65 4.89 47.94
N MET A 629 34.57 6.19 48.14
CA MET A 629 34.75 6.87 49.42
C MET A 629 33.52 7.73 49.70
N SER A 630 33.05 7.78 50.95
CA SER A 630 32.01 8.73 51.34
C SER A 630 31.92 8.98 52.84
N HIS A 631 31.46 10.16 53.24
CA HIS A 631 31.04 10.45 54.62
C HIS A 631 29.74 9.70 54.99
N LEU A 632 28.86 9.47 54.02
CA LEU A 632 27.52 8.90 54.23
C LEU A 632 27.47 7.43 53.80
N LYS A 633 28.27 6.59 54.46
CA LYS A 633 28.25 5.14 54.26
C LYS A 633 27.13 4.49 55.09
N THR A 634 26.03 4.16 54.43
CA THR A 634 24.87 3.44 54.98
C THR A 634 24.79 2.02 54.42
N GLU A 635 24.03 1.14 55.09
CA GLU A 635 23.81 -0.24 54.62
C GLU A 635 23.23 -0.28 53.19
N ASP A 636 22.24 0.56 52.89
CA ASP A 636 21.65 0.68 51.55
C ASP A 636 22.68 1.13 50.51
N SER A 637 23.53 2.11 50.84
CA SER A 637 24.56 2.57 49.91
C SER A 637 25.63 1.50 49.64
N VAL A 638 25.94 0.67 50.63
CA VAL A 638 26.88 -0.46 50.49
C VAL A 638 26.29 -1.54 49.60
N ARG A 639 25.00 -1.87 49.78
CA ARG A 639 24.29 -2.82 48.91
C ARG A 639 24.30 -2.34 47.46
N ARG A 640 23.92 -1.07 47.24
CA ARG A 640 23.93 -0.47 45.89
C ARG A 640 25.32 -0.47 45.25
N ALA A 641 26.38 -0.24 46.03
CA ALA A 641 27.75 -0.29 45.52
C ALA A 641 28.16 -1.72 45.11
N ALA A 642 27.79 -2.71 45.91
CA ALA A 642 28.02 -4.12 45.61
C ALA A 642 27.30 -4.57 44.32
N ASP A 643 26.05 -4.15 44.13
CA ASP A 643 25.26 -4.45 42.93
C ASP A 643 25.88 -3.87 41.64
N LEU A 644 26.65 -2.78 41.75
CA LEU A 644 27.39 -2.16 40.63
C LEU A 644 28.83 -2.68 40.47
N GLY A 645 29.22 -3.71 41.23
CA GLY A 645 30.54 -4.31 41.18
C GLY A 645 31.66 -3.37 41.67
N VAL A 646 31.36 -2.48 42.61
CA VAL A 646 32.37 -1.64 43.28
C VAL A 646 33.15 -2.51 44.25
N ILE A 647 34.49 -2.43 44.17
CA ILE A 647 35.37 -3.39 44.83
C ILE A 647 35.42 -3.13 46.35
N HIS A 648 35.55 -1.87 46.76
CA HIS A 648 35.46 -1.46 48.15
C HIS A 648 34.73 -0.13 48.29
N TYR A 649 34.11 0.04 49.45
CA TYR A 649 33.46 1.28 49.84
C TYR A 649 34.01 1.73 51.20
N LEU A 650 34.81 2.78 51.21
CA LEU A 650 35.49 3.35 52.37
C LEU A 650 34.65 4.45 53.02
N LYS A 651 34.66 4.52 54.36
CA LYS A 651 33.97 5.57 55.13
C LYS A 651 34.97 6.68 55.47
N LYS A 652 34.62 7.94 55.18
CA LYS A 652 35.40 9.10 55.61
C LYS A 652 35.17 9.39 57.11
N PRO A 653 36.21 9.80 57.88
CA PRO A 653 37.57 10.10 57.46
C PRO A 653 38.37 8.84 57.10
N LEU A 654 39.15 8.92 56.02
CA LEU A 654 39.87 7.78 55.46
C LEU A 654 41.13 7.45 56.24
N MET A 655 41.40 6.15 56.46
CA MET A 655 42.70 5.69 56.94
C MET A 655 43.63 5.49 55.74
N LEU A 656 44.65 6.34 55.60
CA LEU A 656 45.56 6.29 54.44
C LEU A 656 46.21 4.92 54.25
N ALA A 657 46.62 4.27 55.34
CA ALA A 657 47.19 2.92 55.29
C ALA A 657 46.22 1.85 54.71
N GLU A 658 44.91 2.02 54.92
CA GLU A 658 43.88 1.12 54.36
C GLU A 658 43.80 1.29 52.83
N ILE A 659 43.76 2.54 52.34
CA ILE A 659 43.75 2.86 50.91
C ILE A 659 45.00 2.27 50.24
N GLN A 660 46.18 2.51 50.81
CA GLN A 660 47.44 2.03 50.27
C GLN A 660 47.49 0.49 50.20
N GLY A 661 46.94 -0.20 51.20
CA GLY A 661 46.86 -1.66 51.22
C GLY A 661 45.90 -2.22 50.17
N ILE A 662 44.73 -1.61 50.01
CA ILE A 662 43.74 -2.01 49.01
C ILE A 662 44.28 -1.83 47.59
N ILE A 663 44.83 -0.64 47.29
CA ILE A 663 45.30 -0.31 45.94
C ILE A 663 46.44 -1.24 45.52
N ARG A 664 47.41 -1.46 46.40
CA ARG A 664 48.52 -2.40 46.16
C ARG A 664 48.04 -3.81 45.83
N ASN A 665 47.05 -4.31 46.58
CA ASN A 665 46.47 -5.63 46.31
C ASN A 665 45.73 -5.71 44.96
N LEU A 666 45.23 -4.59 44.44
CA LEU A 666 44.52 -4.53 43.16
C LEU A 666 45.45 -4.32 41.97
N THR A 667 46.55 -3.57 42.15
CA THR A 667 47.52 -3.30 41.08
C THR A 667 48.57 -4.41 40.95
N ASP A 668 49.01 -5.01 42.06
CA ASP A 668 50.16 -5.94 42.03
C ASP A 668 49.75 -7.38 41.69
N ARG A 669 48.45 -7.72 41.78
CA ARG A 669 47.93 -9.04 41.35
C ARG A 669 47.93 -9.23 39.83
N GLY A 670 48.33 -8.22 39.05
CA GLY A 670 48.41 -8.29 37.59
C GLY A 670 49.70 -8.91 37.03
N GLU A 671 50.75 -9.12 37.84
CA GLU A 671 52.07 -9.58 37.36
C GLU A 671 52.32 -11.10 37.53
N GLU A 672 51.43 -11.85 38.19
CA GLU A 672 51.60 -13.30 38.45
C GLU A 672 50.53 -14.20 37.79
N SER A 673 49.99 -13.88 36.61
CA SER A 673 49.02 -14.76 35.93
C SER A 673 49.20 -14.89 34.42
#